data_AF-A0A937P8D5-F1
#
_entry.id   AF-A0A937P8D5-F1
#
_cell.length_a   1.000
_cell.length_b   1.000
_cell.length_c   1.000
_cell.angle_alpha   90.00
_cell.angle_beta   90.00
_cell.angle_gamma   90.00
#
_symmetry.space_group_name_H-M   'P 1'
#
loop_
_entity.id
_entity.type
_entity.pdbx_description
1 polymer ?
#
loop_
_entity_poly.entity_id
_entity_poly.type
_entity_poly.pdbx_seq_one_letter_code
_entity_poly.pdbx_strand_id
1 'polypeptide(L)'
;MIGKVNRLKHLTGMFLIILSGSGFCYSQTHFTQPVINRYSRVTDFNNVNPADSDTIEINDPQYFTTGDRVIIMVMKGAEIYTPQNLPGFPNFWGKISNIHNTGYYSVHTISEISGNLVMLSSSFPAIKKGVEGEIIQLIRVPEVLTAILDSSVTCQAWDPVTGTGGVLALFADNKIVINKGIDVTGKGFKGADPTNDYFKGECSVARDTFYLDDAVNSAGKKGEGIVFAGFSYTRGLGYAANAGGGGNGRFSGGAGGGQYGTGGQGGKESENCSPIQNYGGNGRYIPSGFFTNTDTYKNRAYLGGGGGCSTQNPDSSRIATRGGNGGGIVILITDTLTTYKSTTIRANGESVTDTATAGGSGGGGAGMIILDVKRYEGEFSLRVRGGNGGFTSEDELTGPGGFGGGGFIWFSGDSLPDHVSVDTLNGSAGLNALTNSTRGAITSSVRTGSMTGNLVIPMAGNLFNTLSEKHVYCGGVVDQPLPATAPKGGNGIYTFEWIQSDDQMTWTTADGGSDQQDYLPQADADTMYYRRIITSAGTSDTSNIIQMILLPDILNNQIMGGGTVCDNESPGELVQDGPEVSGGAGSFSYKWEIRGTLDFDQAPGVNTMVSYFPPQLSINTKLRRVVYSDQCKTYSNEVEFVVDKLPWFIRQPEADTIDSQSTNVFSVQAEGTAPLSYQWYFDETEIDAGTNPSYAIVGARSSQSGNYYCRVSNNCGSVYSDTAVLYVIPGLAPDKTFEPDYTVNIFPNPATNYILIQTDNPEPFKVEFYNLLGEKIIEAVNQYMISTGNLSEGIYIVRCFSNTTLVSVNRLVIK
;
A
#
# COMPACT_ATOMS: atom_id res chain seq x y z
N MET A 1 44.09 27.70 46.45
CA MET A 1 44.96 26.95 47.40
C MET A 1 44.06 26.25 48.40
N ILE A 2 44.13 24.90 48.42
CA ILE A 2 43.89 24.00 49.58
C ILE A 2 42.45 24.03 50.13
N GLY A 3 41.60 23.00 50.02
CA GLY A 3 41.86 21.56 50.16
C GLY A 3 41.62 21.13 51.63
N LYS A 4 40.40 20.74 52.01
CA LYS A 4 39.94 19.34 52.17
C LYS A 4 40.33 18.68 53.51
N VAL A 5 39.36 17.95 54.10
CA VAL A 5 39.50 16.65 54.82
C VAL A 5 38.93 16.57 56.27
N ASN A 6 37.83 15.81 56.34
CA ASN A 6 37.40 14.75 57.28
C ASN A 6 37.29 14.96 58.80
N ARG A 7 36.15 14.51 59.34
CA ARG A 7 36.14 13.41 60.32
C ARG A 7 35.05 12.38 60.07
N LEU A 8 35.40 11.16 60.45
CA LEU A 8 34.84 9.84 60.19
C LEU A 8 34.26 9.28 61.52
N LYS A 9 33.19 8.46 61.49
CA LYS A 9 33.12 7.07 62.04
C LYS A 9 31.68 6.56 62.38
N HIS A 10 31.33 5.46 61.68
CA HIS A 10 30.74 4.17 62.10
C HIS A 10 29.33 3.98 62.72
N LEU A 11 28.53 3.20 61.95
CA LEU A 11 27.74 1.98 62.24
C LEU A 11 26.76 1.91 63.43
N THR A 12 25.47 1.66 63.15
CA THR A 12 24.80 0.33 63.22
C THR A 12 23.30 0.48 62.90
N GLY A 13 22.70 -0.48 62.19
CA GLY A 13 21.23 -0.55 62.06
C GLY A 13 20.74 -1.02 60.69
N MET A 14 20.88 -2.31 60.43
CA MET A 14 20.30 -3.02 59.29
C MET A 14 18.77 -2.98 59.37
N PHE A 15 18.11 -2.28 58.45
CA PHE A 15 16.71 -2.53 58.10
C PHE A 15 16.61 -2.68 56.59
N LEU A 16 16.33 -3.91 56.17
CA LEU A 16 16.09 -4.31 54.80
C LEU A 16 14.72 -3.73 54.39
N ILE A 17 14.70 -2.52 53.83
CA ILE A 17 13.53 -2.04 53.08
C ILE A 17 13.74 -2.48 51.64
N ILE A 18 13.01 -3.52 51.24
CA ILE A 18 12.81 -3.88 49.85
C ILE A 18 12.04 -2.72 49.22
N LEU A 19 12.74 -1.74 48.64
CA LEU A 19 12.12 -0.83 47.69
C LEU A 19 11.90 -1.63 46.41
N SER A 20 10.68 -2.15 46.24
CA SER A 20 10.14 -2.48 44.93
C SER A 20 9.99 -1.18 44.14
N GLY A 21 11.10 -0.72 43.56
CA GLY A 21 11.07 0.28 42.50
C GLY A 21 10.42 -0.35 41.29
N SER A 22 9.12 -0.14 41.12
CA SER A 22 8.43 -0.34 39.85
C SER A 22 8.96 0.68 38.86
N GLY A 23 10.09 0.36 38.22
CA GLY A 23 10.43 0.95 36.93
C GLY A 23 9.34 0.52 35.96
N PHE A 24 8.40 1.41 35.68
CA PHE A 24 7.43 1.21 34.60
C PHE A 24 8.22 1.19 33.29
N CYS A 25 8.44 -0.01 32.75
CA CYS A 25 8.91 -0.19 31.38
C CYS A 25 7.79 0.28 30.43
N TYR A 26 8.13 1.15 29.49
CA TYR A 26 7.22 1.95 28.67
C TYR A 26 6.31 1.07 27.76
N SER A 27 5.01 1.41 27.76
CA SER A 27 3.87 0.48 27.70
C SER A 27 3.29 0.26 26.28
N GLN A 28 3.86 -0.68 25.52
CA GLN A 28 3.16 -1.31 24.40
C GLN A 28 2.27 -2.45 24.91
N THR A 29 0.97 -2.38 24.65
CA THR A 29 0.01 -3.43 25.05
C THR A 29 -0.37 -4.27 23.85
N HIS A 30 -0.03 -5.56 23.91
CA HIS A 30 -0.38 -6.53 22.89
C HIS A 30 -1.73 -7.19 23.19
N PHE A 31 -2.67 -7.07 22.27
CA PHE A 31 -3.99 -7.71 22.34
C PHE A 31 -3.98 -9.03 21.57
N THR A 32 -3.84 -10.12 22.32
CA THR A 32 -3.78 -11.49 21.78
C THR A 32 -5.14 -12.19 21.76
N GLN A 33 -6.10 -11.68 22.52
CA GLN A 33 -7.47 -12.19 22.58
C GLN A 33 -8.38 -11.45 21.58
N PRO A 34 -9.35 -12.15 20.97
CA PRO A 34 -10.22 -11.53 19.98
C PRO A 34 -11.22 -10.55 20.60
N VAL A 35 -11.72 -10.78 21.82
CA VAL A 35 -12.69 -9.88 22.50
C VAL A 35 -12.02 -9.11 23.62
N ILE A 36 -11.87 -7.80 23.43
CA ILE A 36 -11.11 -6.91 24.32
C ILE A 36 -12.00 -6.11 25.29
N ASN A 37 -13.28 -5.94 24.97
CA ASN A 37 -14.24 -5.23 25.83
C ASN A 37 -14.93 -6.18 26.83
N ARG A 38 -15.52 -5.58 27.87
CA ARG A 38 -16.45 -6.23 28.79
C ARG A 38 -17.74 -5.43 28.84
N TYR A 39 -18.86 -6.11 29.10
CA TYR A 39 -20.19 -5.54 29.00
C TYR A 39 -21.00 -5.86 30.25
N SER A 40 -21.89 -4.97 30.61
CA SER A 40 -22.91 -5.22 31.64
C SER A 40 -24.18 -4.47 31.31
N ARG A 41 -25.34 -5.07 31.59
CA ARG A 41 -26.63 -4.40 31.43
C ARG A 41 -26.79 -3.39 32.55
N VAL A 42 -27.26 -2.20 32.19
CA VAL A 42 -27.73 -1.24 33.20
C VAL A 42 -29.19 -1.51 33.49
N THR A 43 -29.50 -1.79 34.76
CA THR A 43 -30.84 -2.20 35.22
C THR A 43 -31.65 -1.05 35.79
N ASP A 44 -31.01 -0.07 36.42
CA ASP A 44 -31.67 1.12 36.94
C ASP A 44 -30.76 2.37 36.82
N PHE A 45 -31.39 3.50 36.52
CA PHE A 45 -30.83 4.85 36.41
C PHE A 45 -31.56 5.85 37.31
N ASN A 46 -32.77 5.51 37.76
CA ASN A 46 -33.76 6.47 38.22
C ASN A 46 -33.91 6.46 39.75
N ASN A 47 -33.61 5.34 40.42
CA ASN A 47 -33.99 5.13 41.82
C ASN A 47 -32.85 4.86 42.81
N VAL A 48 -31.58 4.88 42.39
CA VAL A 48 -30.49 4.59 43.33
C VAL A 48 -30.31 5.73 44.34
N ASN A 49 -30.32 6.98 43.86
CA ASN A 49 -30.38 8.19 44.69
C ASN A 49 -30.79 9.42 43.84
N PRO A 50 -31.97 10.03 44.04
CA PRO A 50 -32.38 11.22 43.29
C PRO A 50 -31.45 12.44 43.45
N ALA A 51 -30.61 12.46 44.49
CA ALA A 51 -29.60 13.47 44.74
C ALA A 51 -28.25 13.21 44.03
N ASP A 52 -28.08 12.03 43.42
CA ASP A 52 -26.87 11.62 42.70
C ASP A 52 -27.25 11.10 41.31
N SER A 53 -27.17 11.98 40.31
CA SER A 53 -27.51 11.69 38.91
C SER A 53 -26.50 10.82 38.17
N ASP A 54 -25.42 10.43 38.85
CA ASP A 54 -24.21 9.88 38.23
C ASP A 54 -24.07 8.40 38.58
N THR A 55 -24.98 7.88 39.41
CA THR A 55 -25.02 6.49 39.87
C THR A 55 -25.97 5.64 39.03
N ILE A 56 -25.48 4.48 38.60
CA ILE A 56 -26.24 3.48 37.86
C ILE A 56 -26.15 2.11 38.55
N GLU A 57 -27.16 1.27 38.37
CA GLU A 57 -27.12 -0.14 38.80
C GLU A 57 -26.85 -1.05 37.61
N ILE A 58 -25.93 -2.00 37.77
CA ILE A 58 -25.53 -2.94 36.71
C ILE A 58 -25.55 -4.40 37.17
N ASN A 59 -25.73 -5.33 36.23
CA ASN A 59 -25.79 -6.78 36.52
C ASN A 59 -24.43 -7.41 36.86
N ASP A 60 -23.37 -6.98 36.16
CA ASP A 60 -22.05 -7.62 36.17
C ASP A 60 -20.92 -6.67 36.64
N PRO A 61 -20.93 -6.17 37.89
CA PRO A 61 -19.93 -5.22 38.38
C PRO A 61 -18.51 -5.81 38.44
N GLN A 62 -18.37 -7.14 38.52
CA GLN A 62 -17.07 -7.83 38.61
C GLN A 62 -16.14 -7.58 37.41
N TYR A 63 -16.66 -7.08 36.29
CA TYR A 63 -15.86 -6.77 35.11
C TYR A 63 -15.24 -5.37 35.11
N PHE A 64 -15.55 -4.57 36.13
CA PHE A 64 -15.21 -3.15 36.22
C PHE A 64 -14.45 -2.85 37.51
N THR A 65 -13.64 -1.81 37.46
CA THR A 65 -12.84 -1.29 38.56
C THR A 65 -12.85 0.24 38.55
N THR A 66 -12.67 0.87 39.71
CA THR A 66 -12.51 2.32 39.80
C THR A 66 -11.37 2.80 38.91
N GLY A 67 -11.61 3.89 38.18
CA GLY A 67 -10.70 4.45 37.18
C GLY A 67 -10.86 3.89 35.78
N ASP A 68 -11.65 2.82 35.58
CA ASP A 68 -11.92 2.31 34.23
C ASP A 68 -12.65 3.34 33.38
N ARG A 69 -12.19 3.46 32.13
CA ARG A 69 -12.94 4.16 31.09
C ARG A 69 -14.07 3.28 30.57
N VAL A 70 -15.26 3.86 30.47
CA VAL A 70 -16.47 3.15 30.08
C VAL A 70 -17.29 3.95 29.07
N ILE A 71 -17.94 3.23 28.16
CA ILE A 71 -19.00 3.77 27.32
C ILE A 71 -20.33 3.29 27.87
N ILE A 72 -21.25 4.22 28.09
CA ILE A 72 -22.64 3.91 28.34
C ILE A 72 -23.42 4.16 27.04
N MET A 73 -24.23 3.19 26.61
CA MET A 73 -24.90 3.26 25.32
C MET A 73 -26.32 2.68 25.37
N VAL A 74 -27.29 3.45 24.86
CA VAL A 74 -28.69 3.03 24.71
C VAL A 74 -28.84 2.25 23.41
N MET A 75 -29.11 0.95 23.51
CA MET A 75 -29.14 0.05 22.37
C MET A 75 -30.51 0.01 21.70
N LYS A 76 -31.58 0.01 22.51
CA LYS A 76 -32.98 -0.08 22.06
C LYS A 76 -33.84 0.91 22.83
N GLY A 77 -34.93 1.36 22.21
CA GLY A 77 -35.85 2.33 22.84
C GLY A 77 -36.78 3.07 21.88
N ALA A 78 -36.61 2.90 20.57
CA ALA A 78 -37.34 3.69 19.59
C ALA A 78 -38.79 3.23 19.52
N GLU A 79 -39.71 4.18 19.41
CA GLU A 79 -41.11 3.92 19.09
C GLU A 79 -41.33 4.02 17.58
N ILE A 80 -42.29 3.23 17.10
CA ILE A 80 -42.70 3.23 15.71
C ILE A 80 -44.21 3.39 15.59
N TYR A 81 -44.67 3.87 14.44
CA TYR A 81 -46.08 3.81 14.09
C TYR A 81 -46.52 2.35 13.87
N THR A 82 -47.66 1.98 14.41
CA THR A 82 -48.28 0.66 14.35
C THR A 82 -49.77 0.79 14.06
N PRO A 83 -50.47 -0.29 13.69
CA PRO A 83 -51.92 -0.26 13.55
C PRO A 83 -52.66 0.19 14.83
N GLN A 84 -52.10 -0.07 16.01
CA GLN A 84 -52.68 0.34 17.30
C GLN A 84 -52.58 1.84 17.55
N ASN A 85 -51.41 2.46 17.31
CA ASN A 85 -51.18 3.87 17.65
C ASN A 85 -51.40 4.84 16.47
N LEU A 86 -51.50 4.33 15.23
CA LEU A 86 -51.83 5.13 14.05
C LEU A 86 -52.72 4.33 13.07
N PRO A 87 -53.97 4.01 13.45
CA PRO A 87 -54.88 3.22 12.60
C PRO A 87 -55.20 3.93 11.28
N GLY A 88 -55.36 3.16 10.20
CA GLY A 88 -55.76 3.68 8.88
C GLY A 88 -54.62 4.24 7.99
N PHE A 89 -53.37 4.24 8.46
CA PHE A 89 -52.21 4.78 7.72
C PHE A 89 -51.10 3.74 7.48
N PRO A 90 -51.35 2.66 6.71
CA PRO A 90 -50.44 1.54 6.55
C PRO A 90 -49.05 1.91 5.98
N ASN A 91 -48.97 2.98 5.19
CA ASN A 91 -47.72 3.46 4.61
C ASN A 91 -46.76 4.10 5.63
N PHE A 92 -47.24 4.37 6.85
CA PHE A 92 -46.43 4.93 7.94
C PHE A 92 -45.99 3.87 8.94
N TRP A 93 -46.69 2.74 9.01
CA TRP A 93 -46.37 1.71 9.98
C TRP A 93 -44.93 1.20 9.83
N GLY A 94 -44.32 0.89 10.96
CA GLY A 94 -42.92 0.51 11.06
C GLY A 94 -41.93 1.68 11.09
N LYS A 95 -42.33 2.90 10.68
CA LYS A 95 -41.43 4.07 10.71
C LYS A 95 -41.28 4.58 12.14
N ILE A 96 -40.09 5.08 12.46
CA ILE A 96 -39.78 5.70 13.74
C ILE A 96 -40.71 6.90 13.96
N SER A 97 -41.51 6.84 15.01
CA SER A 97 -42.37 7.94 15.49
C SER A 97 -41.63 8.78 16.53
N ASN A 98 -40.83 8.13 17.37
CA ASN A 98 -39.99 8.78 18.36
C ASN A 98 -38.71 7.97 18.57
N ILE A 99 -37.54 8.61 18.51
CA ILE A 99 -36.25 7.93 18.68
C ILE A 99 -35.86 7.77 20.15
N HIS A 100 -36.48 8.52 21.07
CA HIS A 100 -36.12 8.59 22.49
C HIS A 100 -34.60 8.73 22.68
N ASN A 101 -33.99 7.94 23.56
CA ASN A 101 -32.56 7.96 23.81
C ASN A 101 -31.81 6.94 22.94
N THR A 102 -32.50 6.19 22.09
CA THR A 102 -31.94 5.10 21.31
C THR A 102 -30.74 5.51 20.47
N GLY A 103 -29.67 4.73 20.57
CA GLY A 103 -28.38 4.98 19.94
C GLY A 103 -27.49 5.98 20.68
N TYR A 104 -28.00 6.72 21.65
CA TYR A 104 -27.19 7.67 22.40
C TYR A 104 -26.05 6.95 23.14
N TYR A 105 -24.85 7.55 23.09
CA TYR A 105 -23.71 7.09 23.88
C TYR A 105 -22.89 8.24 24.45
N SER A 106 -22.17 7.96 25.53
CA SER A 106 -21.14 8.86 26.08
C SER A 106 -20.04 8.09 26.79
N VAL A 107 -18.85 8.71 26.84
CA VAL A 107 -17.64 8.18 27.47
C VAL A 107 -17.51 8.78 28.87
N HIS A 108 -17.30 7.92 29.86
CA HIS A 108 -17.16 8.25 31.28
C HIS A 108 -15.96 7.53 31.89
N THR A 109 -15.62 7.92 33.12
CA THR A 109 -14.70 7.19 33.99
C THR A 109 -15.48 6.71 35.22
N ILE A 110 -15.22 5.50 35.69
CA ILE A 110 -15.81 5.02 36.95
C ILE A 110 -15.11 5.70 38.13
N SER A 111 -15.85 6.46 38.92
CA SER A 111 -15.34 7.11 40.14
C SER A 111 -15.37 6.17 41.35
N GLU A 112 -16.42 5.37 41.48
CA GLU A 112 -16.58 4.43 42.59
C GLU A 112 -17.48 3.24 42.20
N ILE A 113 -17.24 2.08 42.82
CA ILE A 113 -18.09 0.89 42.72
C ILE A 113 -18.46 0.42 44.12
N SER A 114 -19.75 0.21 44.37
CA SER A 114 -20.28 -0.32 45.63
C SER A 114 -21.36 -1.37 45.35
N GLY A 115 -20.98 -2.65 45.42
CA GLY A 115 -21.85 -3.75 45.00
C GLY A 115 -22.19 -3.65 43.51
N ASN A 116 -23.48 -3.59 43.18
CA ASN A 116 -23.97 -3.40 41.80
C ASN A 116 -24.06 -1.92 41.38
N LEU A 117 -23.77 -0.99 42.30
CA LEU A 117 -23.82 0.43 42.03
C LEU A 117 -22.49 0.91 41.48
N VAL A 118 -22.55 1.61 40.35
CA VAL A 118 -21.40 2.25 39.71
C VAL A 118 -21.66 3.74 39.66
N MET A 119 -20.78 4.51 40.28
CA MET A 119 -20.76 5.97 40.18
C MET A 119 -19.82 6.38 39.04
N LEU A 120 -20.31 7.28 38.18
CA LEU A 120 -19.56 7.84 37.08
C LEU A 120 -18.89 9.16 37.50
N SER A 121 -17.84 9.55 36.78
CA SER A 121 -17.11 10.81 37.00
C SER A 121 -17.90 12.05 36.58
N SER A 122 -19.04 11.87 35.92
CA SER A 122 -19.89 12.96 35.47
C SER A 122 -21.34 12.51 35.31
N SER A 123 -22.25 13.47 35.45
CA SER A 123 -23.66 13.22 35.16
C SER A 123 -23.84 12.81 33.70
N PHE A 124 -24.61 11.75 33.53
CA PHE A 124 -25.13 11.42 32.22
C PHE A 124 -26.02 12.60 31.78
N PRO A 125 -25.82 13.21 30.59
CA PRO A 125 -26.60 14.36 30.15
C PRO A 125 -28.09 14.04 30.22
N ALA A 126 -28.93 15.07 30.39
CA ALA A 126 -30.39 14.99 30.60
C ALA A 126 -31.22 14.35 29.46
N ILE A 127 -30.84 13.14 29.04
CA ILE A 127 -31.70 12.03 28.68
C ILE A 127 -32.90 12.12 29.61
N LYS A 128 -34.11 12.28 29.06
CA LYS A 128 -35.32 12.14 29.88
C LYS A 128 -35.23 10.75 30.52
N LYS A 129 -35.06 10.74 31.85
CA LYS A 129 -34.91 9.55 32.70
C LYS A 129 -35.75 8.39 32.15
N GLY A 130 -35.07 7.29 31.84
CA GLY A 130 -35.47 6.12 31.04
C GLY A 130 -36.94 6.02 30.64
N VAL A 131 -37.20 6.06 29.34
CA VAL A 131 -38.52 5.66 28.82
C VAL A 131 -38.67 4.15 29.01
N GLU A 132 -39.87 3.69 29.39
CA GLU A 132 -40.15 2.27 29.60
C GLU A 132 -39.76 1.44 28.36
N GLY A 133 -38.98 0.37 28.57
CA GLY A 133 -38.55 -0.53 27.49
C GLY A 133 -37.23 -0.19 26.81
N GLU A 134 -36.48 0.82 27.26
CA GLU A 134 -35.10 1.05 26.83
C GLU A 134 -34.15 -0.07 27.31
N ILE A 135 -33.18 -0.43 26.46
CA ILE A 135 -32.08 -1.34 26.84
C ILE A 135 -30.77 -0.59 26.76
N ILE A 136 -30.03 -0.59 27.86
CA ILE A 136 -28.81 0.19 28.03
C ILE A 136 -27.70 -0.72 28.52
N GLN A 137 -26.49 -0.56 27.97
CA GLN A 137 -25.31 -1.31 28.39
C GLN A 137 -24.17 -0.38 28.79
N LEU A 138 -23.36 -0.84 29.74
CA LEU A 138 -22.08 -0.29 30.11
C LEU A 138 -20.97 -1.15 29.50
N ILE A 139 -20.00 -0.51 28.84
CA ILE A 139 -18.94 -1.16 28.09
C ILE A 139 -17.59 -0.69 28.63
N ARG A 140 -16.78 -1.60 29.16
CA ARG A 140 -15.40 -1.28 29.55
C ARG A 140 -14.52 -1.08 28.32
N VAL A 141 -13.79 0.02 28.27
CA VAL A 141 -12.90 0.38 27.15
C VAL A 141 -11.45 0.29 27.62
N PRO A 142 -10.63 -0.59 27.00
CA PRO A 142 -9.19 -0.55 27.22
C PRO A 142 -8.61 0.79 26.76
N GLU A 143 -7.85 1.41 27.65
CA GLU A 143 -7.08 2.64 27.40
C GLU A 143 -5.61 2.34 27.65
N VAL A 144 -4.79 2.52 26.62
CA VAL A 144 -3.35 2.18 26.64
C VAL A 144 -2.57 3.23 25.86
N LEU A 145 -1.27 3.34 26.08
CA LEU A 145 -0.46 4.29 25.32
C LEU A 145 -0.30 3.87 23.85
N THR A 146 0.13 2.62 23.63
CA THR A 146 0.20 2.01 22.29
C THR A 146 -0.50 0.65 22.31
N ALA A 147 -1.47 0.45 21.43
CA ALA A 147 -2.18 -0.82 21.26
C ALA A 147 -1.65 -1.58 20.05
N ILE A 148 -1.29 -2.85 20.21
CA ILE A 148 -0.85 -3.73 19.11
C ILE A 148 -1.83 -4.90 18.99
N LEU A 149 -2.55 -4.98 17.87
CA LEU A 149 -3.56 -6.01 17.62
C LEU A 149 -2.95 -7.16 16.82
N ASP A 150 -2.36 -8.13 17.52
CA ASP A 150 -1.71 -9.31 16.91
C ASP A 150 -2.71 -10.37 16.44
N SER A 151 -3.94 -10.31 16.96
CA SER A 151 -5.05 -11.17 16.58
C SER A 151 -6.09 -10.39 15.76
N SER A 152 -7.01 -11.11 15.09
CA SER A 152 -8.19 -10.46 14.52
C SER A 152 -9.14 -10.13 15.67
N VAL A 153 -9.33 -8.83 15.92
CA VAL A 153 -10.12 -8.36 17.08
C VAL A 153 -11.60 -8.20 16.68
N THR A 154 -12.50 -8.55 17.60
CA THR A 154 -13.96 -8.53 17.46
C THR A 154 -14.63 -8.19 18.80
N CYS A 155 -15.96 -8.19 18.83
CA CYS A 155 -16.76 -8.01 20.04
C CYS A 155 -17.63 -9.25 20.34
N GLN A 156 -18.15 -9.31 21.56
CA GLN A 156 -19.29 -10.18 21.86
C GLN A 156 -20.43 -9.80 20.90
N ALA A 157 -21.10 -10.79 20.30
CA ALA A 157 -22.29 -10.51 19.51
C ALA A 157 -23.41 -9.97 20.40
N TRP A 158 -24.26 -9.11 19.86
CA TRP A 158 -25.47 -8.66 20.54
C TRP A 158 -26.26 -9.86 21.05
N ASP A 159 -26.63 -9.81 22.33
CA ASP A 159 -27.49 -10.77 22.99
C ASP A 159 -28.74 -10.04 23.50
N PRO A 160 -29.93 -10.31 22.93
CA PRO A 160 -31.16 -9.64 23.34
C PRO A 160 -31.66 -10.06 24.73
N VAL A 161 -31.20 -11.20 25.27
CA VAL A 161 -31.59 -11.67 26.60
C VAL A 161 -30.85 -10.88 27.67
N THR A 162 -29.53 -10.75 27.54
CA THR A 162 -28.72 -9.96 28.46
C THR A 162 -28.79 -8.48 28.15
N GLY A 163 -29.13 -8.08 26.93
CA GLY A 163 -29.14 -6.70 26.48
C GLY A 163 -27.74 -6.11 26.27
N THR A 164 -26.74 -6.95 25.99
CA THR A 164 -25.33 -6.55 25.89
C THR A 164 -24.63 -7.04 24.62
N GLY A 165 -23.48 -6.44 24.29
CA GLY A 165 -22.65 -6.81 23.15
C GLY A 165 -22.83 -5.92 21.92
N GLY A 166 -22.24 -6.33 20.80
CA GLY A 166 -22.32 -5.68 19.50
C GLY A 166 -21.41 -4.47 19.29
N VAL A 167 -20.65 -4.06 20.30
CA VAL A 167 -19.77 -2.87 20.25
C VAL A 167 -18.33 -3.25 20.56
N LEU A 168 -17.39 -2.87 19.69
CA LEU A 168 -15.96 -2.89 19.94
C LEU A 168 -15.48 -1.46 20.15
N ALA A 169 -14.78 -1.20 21.24
CA ALA A 169 -14.19 0.09 21.54
C ALA A 169 -12.75 -0.05 22.04
N LEU A 170 -11.82 0.74 21.51
CA LEU A 170 -10.42 0.76 21.91
C LEU A 170 -9.86 2.17 21.81
N PHE A 171 -9.33 2.67 22.93
CA PHE A 171 -8.65 3.95 22.97
C PHE A 171 -7.15 3.70 23.15
N ALA A 172 -6.34 4.31 22.29
CA ALA A 172 -4.90 4.29 22.48
C ALA A 172 -4.31 5.66 22.30
N ASP A 173 -3.46 6.07 23.22
CA ASP A 173 -3.17 7.48 23.32
C ASP A 173 -2.23 8.00 22.24
N ASN A 174 -1.28 7.17 21.86
CA ASN A 174 -0.34 7.44 20.78
C ASN A 174 -0.78 6.70 19.51
N LYS A 175 -0.82 5.37 19.57
CA LYS A 175 -0.89 4.56 18.35
C LYS A 175 -1.72 3.29 18.52
N ILE A 176 -2.53 2.97 17.52
CA ILE A 176 -3.12 1.64 17.33
C ILE A 176 -2.46 0.98 16.11
N VAL A 177 -1.81 -0.15 16.32
CA VAL A 177 -1.20 -0.97 15.27
C VAL A 177 -2.10 -2.18 14.99
N ILE A 178 -2.62 -2.30 13.78
CA ILE A 178 -3.49 -3.43 13.39
C ILE A 178 -2.70 -4.42 12.53
N ASN A 179 -2.33 -5.58 13.09
CA ASN A 179 -1.57 -6.60 12.35
C ASN A 179 -2.44 -7.60 11.58
N LYS A 180 -3.70 -7.85 12.00
CA LYS A 180 -4.59 -8.84 11.36
C LYS A 180 -5.99 -8.36 10.95
N GLY A 181 -6.47 -7.25 11.50
CA GLY A 181 -7.78 -6.65 11.17
C GLY A 181 -8.75 -6.61 12.34
N ILE A 182 -9.85 -5.88 12.13
CA ILE A 182 -10.97 -5.77 13.07
C ILE A 182 -12.23 -6.23 12.33
N ASP A 183 -13.00 -7.14 12.93
CA ASP A 183 -14.20 -7.68 12.30
C ASP A 183 -15.36 -7.82 13.30
N VAL A 184 -16.37 -6.96 13.16
CA VAL A 184 -17.65 -7.04 13.89
C VAL A 184 -18.81 -7.36 12.95
N THR A 185 -18.54 -8.07 11.84
CA THR A 185 -19.56 -8.56 10.91
C THR A 185 -20.57 -9.45 11.63
N GLY A 186 -21.86 -9.20 11.46
CA GLY A 186 -22.92 -10.01 12.07
C GLY A 186 -23.01 -9.93 13.61
N LYS A 187 -22.33 -8.96 14.24
CA LYS A 187 -22.33 -8.79 15.72
C LYS A 187 -23.45 -7.88 16.23
N GLY A 188 -24.23 -7.27 15.36
CA GLY A 188 -25.38 -6.42 15.66
C GLY A 188 -26.67 -7.19 15.90
N PHE A 189 -27.83 -6.55 15.70
CA PHE A 189 -29.14 -7.10 16.05
C PHE A 189 -29.41 -8.45 15.37
N LYS A 190 -30.12 -9.34 16.08
CA LYS A 190 -30.33 -10.70 15.61
C LYS A 190 -31.24 -10.76 14.38
N GLY A 191 -30.85 -11.56 13.39
CA GLY A 191 -31.75 -11.97 12.33
C GLY A 191 -32.82 -12.94 12.85
N ALA A 192 -33.96 -12.98 12.16
CA ALA A 192 -35.08 -13.84 12.54
C ALA A 192 -34.73 -15.32 12.37
N ASP A 193 -35.05 -16.14 13.36
CA ASP A 193 -34.80 -17.59 13.35
C ASP A 193 -36.12 -18.38 13.17
N PRO A 194 -36.26 -19.18 12.09
CA PRO A 194 -37.44 -20.00 11.85
C PRO A 194 -37.39 -21.39 12.52
N THR A 195 -36.31 -21.77 13.22
CA THR A 195 -36.05 -23.16 13.68
C THR A 195 -37.19 -23.79 14.51
N ASN A 196 -37.89 -23.01 15.33
CA ASN A 196 -39.03 -23.48 16.14
C ASN A 196 -40.38 -23.03 15.58
N ASP A 197 -40.40 -22.62 14.31
CA ASP A 197 -41.47 -21.83 13.73
C ASP A 197 -42.10 -22.53 12.52
N TYR A 198 -42.99 -23.47 12.81
CA TYR A 198 -43.48 -24.49 11.89
C TYR A 198 -44.79 -24.06 11.21
N PHE A 199 -44.77 -22.98 10.45
CA PHE A 199 -45.96 -22.46 9.77
C PHE A 199 -45.84 -22.48 8.26
N LYS A 200 -46.69 -23.31 7.62
CA LYS A 200 -46.70 -23.57 6.18
C LYS A 200 -46.86 -22.31 5.32
N GLY A 201 -47.42 -21.24 5.87
CA GLY A 201 -47.93 -20.10 5.12
C GLY A 201 -49.19 -20.48 4.33
N GLU A 202 -50.26 -19.71 4.50
CA GLU A 202 -51.42 -19.77 3.60
C GLU A 202 -51.09 -18.96 2.32
N CYS A 203 -51.58 -19.41 1.17
CA CYS A 203 -51.58 -18.56 -0.02
C CYS A 203 -52.50 -17.38 0.26
N SER A 204 -51.94 -16.17 0.27
CA SER A 204 -52.60 -15.08 0.98
C SER A 204 -53.68 -14.37 0.14
N VAL A 205 -54.78 -13.99 0.81
CA VAL A 205 -55.86 -13.16 0.28
C VAL A 205 -55.89 -11.73 0.88
N ALA A 206 -55.00 -11.39 1.83
CA ALA A 206 -54.95 -10.06 2.47
C ALA A 206 -53.54 -9.58 2.88
N ARG A 207 -53.29 -8.27 2.75
CA ARG A 207 -52.00 -7.58 3.02
C ARG A 207 -51.88 -7.09 4.48
N ASP A 208 -51.95 -7.97 5.47
CA ASP A 208 -51.69 -7.55 6.86
C ASP A 208 -50.19 -7.43 7.12
N THR A 209 -49.77 -6.23 7.50
CA THR A 209 -48.36 -5.82 7.60
C THR A 209 -47.72 -6.16 8.96
N PHE A 210 -48.54 -6.26 10.01
CA PHE A 210 -48.09 -6.52 11.37
C PHE A 210 -49.03 -7.51 12.06
N TYR A 211 -48.45 -8.54 12.69
CA TYR A 211 -49.17 -9.52 13.50
C TYR A 211 -48.58 -9.54 14.91
N LEU A 212 -49.45 -9.52 15.92
CA LEU A 212 -49.09 -9.54 17.35
C LEU A 212 -48.87 -10.97 17.89
N ASP A 213 -49.52 -11.95 17.26
CA ASP A 213 -49.56 -13.32 17.76
C ASP A 213 -48.52 -14.18 17.01
N ASP A 214 -47.68 -14.86 17.80
CA ASP A 214 -46.67 -15.79 17.30
C ASP A 214 -47.27 -17.05 16.68
N ALA A 215 -48.56 -17.33 16.89
CA ALA A 215 -49.29 -18.48 16.33
C ALA A 215 -49.88 -18.24 14.91
N VAL A 216 -49.75 -17.03 14.35
CA VAL A 216 -50.30 -16.72 13.03
C VAL A 216 -49.54 -17.49 11.93
N ASN A 217 -50.25 -18.42 11.29
CA ASN A 217 -49.67 -19.38 10.35
C ASN A 217 -49.34 -18.83 8.95
N SER A 218 -49.58 -17.54 8.70
CA SER A 218 -49.46 -16.90 7.38
C SER A 218 -48.20 -16.06 7.20
N ALA A 219 -47.40 -15.80 8.25
CA ALA A 219 -46.28 -14.88 8.16
C ALA A 219 -45.03 -15.31 8.95
N GLY A 220 -43.86 -15.03 8.35
CA GLY A 220 -42.54 -15.20 8.97
C GLY A 220 -42.24 -14.10 9.99
N LYS A 221 -41.23 -14.37 10.82
CA LYS A 221 -40.74 -13.45 11.85
C LYS A 221 -39.92 -12.30 11.26
N LYS A 222 -40.02 -11.15 11.91
CA LYS A 222 -39.18 -9.98 11.67
C LYS A 222 -37.83 -10.17 12.34
N GLY A 223 -36.79 -9.54 11.79
CA GLY A 223 -35.51 -9.42 12.48
C GLY A 223 -35.62 -8.48 13.68
N GLU A 224 -34.54 -8.37 14.45
CA GLU A 224 -34.43 -7.38 15.51
C GLU A 224 -33.92 -6.02 14.99
N GLY A 225 -34.26 -4.96 15.71
CA GLY A 225 -33.81 -3.60 15.43
C GLY A 225 -33.87 -2.72 16.67
N ILE A 226 -33.78 -1.40 16.46
CA ILE A 226 -33.68 -0.39 17.51
C ILE A 226 -34.96 -0.17 18.35
N VAL A 227 -36.07 -0.82 17.97
CA VAL A 227 -37.36 -0.68 18.64
C VAL A 227 -37.26 -1.16 20.09
N PHE A 228 -37.98 -0.51 21.00
CA PHE A 228 -38.06 -0.84 22.43
C PHE A 228 -38.35 -2.34 22.71
N ALA A 229 -37.95 -2.83 23.87
CA ALA A 229 -37.99 -4.26 24.21
C ALA A 229 -39.40 -4.89 24.28
N GLY A 230 -40.44 -4.07 24.49
CA GLY A 230 -41.84 -4.53 24.60
C GLY A 230 -42.60 -4.61 23.27
N PHE A 231 -41.91 -4.49 22.13
CA PHE A 231 -42.55 -4.53 20.81
C PHE A 231 -43.10 -5.93 20.49
N SER A 232 -44.44 -6.04 20.48
CA SER A 232 -45.14 -7.33 20.34
C SER A 232 -45.41 -7.79 18.91
N TYR A 233 -45.19 -6.94 17.89
CA TYR A 233 -45.47 -7.35 16.50
C TYR A 233 -44.30 -8.09 15.86
N THR A 234 -44.11 -9.34 16.26
CA THR A 234 -42.97 -10.18 15.86
C THR A 234 -43.03 -10.67 14.42
N ARG A 235 -44.18 -10.58 13.73
CA ARG A 235 -44.41 -11.17 12.39
C ARG A 235 -45.03 -10.22 11.38
N GLY A 236 -44.95 -10.60 10.10
CA GLY A 236 -45.59 -9.92 8.97
C GLY A 236 -44.62 -9.13 8.10
N LEU A 237 -45.12 -8.61 6.97
CA LEU A 237 -44.27 -7.96 5.95
C LEU A 237 -43.72 -6.57 6.32
N GLY A 238 -44.27 -5.88 7.32
CA GLY A 238 -43.78 -4.57 7.73
C GLY A 238 -42.40 -4.64 8.39
N TYR A 239 -41.49 -3.71 8.10
CA TYR A 239 -40.26 -3.53 8.88
C TYR A 239 -40.57 -2.95 10.26
N ALA A 240 -39.65 -3.10 11.22
CA ALA A 240 -39.72 -2.44 12.52
C ALA A 240 -38.49 -1.54 12.69
N ALA A 241 -38.64 -0.24 12.41
CA ALA A 241 -37.54 0.71 12.24
C ALA A 241 -36.51 0.21 11.22
N ASN A 242 -35.34 -0.25 11.67
CA ASN A 242 -34.27 -0.79 10.83
C ASN A 242 -34.25 -2.33 10.73
N ALA A 243 -35.16 -3.03 11.41
CA ALA A 243 -35.32 -4.47 11.29
C ALA A 243 -36.01 -4.87 9.98
N GLY A 244 -35.56 -5.96 9.36
CA GLY A 244 -36.22 -6.54 8.19
C GLY A 244 -37.57 -7.17 8.54
N GLY A 245 -38.61 -6.89 7.75
CA GLY A 245 -39.89 -7.58 7.85
C GLY A 245 -39.79 -9.06 7.49
N GLY A 246 -40.67 -9.90 8.04
CA GLY A 246 -40.79 -11.29 7.61
C GLY A 246 -41.51 -11.42 6.27
N GLY A 247 -41.49 -12.60 5.66
CA GLY A 247 -42.35 -12.89 4.51
C GLY A 247 -43.82 -13.01 4.93
N ASN A 248 -44.77 -12.45 4.18
CA ASN A 248 -46.20 -12.75 4.35
C ASN A 248 -46.68 -13.66 3.20
N GLY A 249 -47.50 -14.65 3.50
CA GLY A 249 -47.91 -15.68 2.55
C GLY A 249 -46.97 -16.88 2.49
N ARG A 250 -47.31 -17.82 1.60
CA ARG A 250 -46.63 -19.10 1.48
C ARG A 250 -45.22 -18.93 0.89
N PHE A 251 -44.19 -19.14 1.69
CA PHE A 251 -42.78 -19.17 1.28
C PHE A 251 -42.31 -17.90 0.55
N SER A 252 -42.86 -16.75 0.92
CA SER A 252 -42.37 -15.45 0.46
C SER A 252 -41.07 -15.08 1.18
N GLY A 253 -40.21 -14.33 0.51
CA GLY A 253 -38.88 -14.02 1.05
C GLY A 253 -38.93 -13.06 2.23
N GLY A 254 -38.02 -13.24 3.19
CA GLY A 254 -37.78 -12.27 4.26
C GLY A 254 -37.04 -11.03 3.76
N ALA A 255 -37.30 -9.87 4.38
CA ALA A 255 -36.61 -8.63 4.04
C ALA A 255 -35.23 -8.55 4.70
N GLY A 256 -34.30 -7.83 4.07
CA GLY A 256 -33.04 -7.50 4.71
C GLY A 256 -33.18 -6.45 5.81
N GLY A 257 -32.30 -6.53 6.80
CA GLY A 257 -32.13 -5.49 7.81
C GLY A 257 -31.44 -4.26 7.23
N GLY A 258 -31.55 -3.12 7.91
CA GLY A 258 -30.95 -1.87 7.47
C GLY A 258 -30.17 -1.14 8.54
N GLN A 259 -29.53 -0.06 8.09
CA GLN A 259 -28.86 0.93 8.94
C GLN A 259 -29.02 2.28 8.25
N TYR A 260 -28.02 2.85 7.61
CA TYR A 260 -28.16 4.07 6.79
C TYR A 260 -28.72 3.70 5.42
N GLY A 261 -28.19 2.63 4.82
CA GLY A 261 -28.72 1.99 3.64
C GLY A 261 -30.02 1.26 3.92
N THR A 262 -30.89 1.22 2.91
CA THR A 262 -32.21 0.57 3.00
C THR A 262 -32.06 -0.95 2.90
N GLY A 263 -32.65 -1.70 3.83
CA GLY A 263 -32.83 -3.14 3.67
C GLY A 263 -33.78 -3.45 2.50
N GLY A 264 -33.40 -4.38 1.64
CA GLY A 264 -34.15 -4.78 0.45
C GLY A 264 -35.37 -5.64 0.77
N GLN A 265 -36.41 -5.52 -0.06
CA GLN A 265 -37.60 -6.34 0.02
C GLN A 265 -37.31 -7.79 -0.42
N GLY A 266 -37.89 -8.78 0.27
CA GLY A 266 -37.86 -10.19 -0.12
C GLY A 266 -38.75 -10.50 -1.33
N GLY A 267 -38.61 -11.72 -1.87
CA GLY A 267 -39.30 -12.17 -3.07
C GLY A 267 -40.76 -12.59 -2.86
N LYS A 268 -41.47 -12.77 -3.99
CA LYS A 268 -42.87 -13.22 -4.06
C LYS A 268 -43.09 -14.55 -3.36
N GLU A 269 -44.33 -14.80 -2.96
CA GLU A 269 -44.76 -16.11 -2.46
C GLU A 269 -44.60 -17.22 -3.52
N SER A 270 -44.86 -18.45 -3.09
CA SER A 270 -44.87 -19.66 -3.91
C SER A 270 -45.65 -19.50 -5.21
N GLU A 271 -45.14 -20.10 -6.28
CA GLU A 271 -45.87 -20.18 -7.56
C GLU A 271 -47.16 -21.00 -7.49
N ASN A 272 -47.30 -21.84 -6.46
CA ASN A 272 -48.50 -22.65 -6.23
C ASN A 272 -49.65 -21.81 -5.64
N CYS A 273 -49.44 -20.51 -5.42
CA CYS A 273 -50.49 -19.58 -5.00
C CYS A 273 -51.17 -18.91 -6.20
N SER A 274 -52.49 -18.72 -6.10
CA SER A 274 -53.30 -18.10 -7.15
C SER A 274 -54.21 -17.01 -6.57
N PRO A 275 -54.01 -15.73 -6.93
CA PRO A 275 -52.90 -15.19 -7.73
C PRO A 275 -51.56 -15.17 -6.97
N ILE A 276 -50.43 -15.20 -7.68
CA ILE A 276 -49.10 -15.00 -7.08
C ILE A 276 -48.93 -13.52 -6.70
N GLN A 277 -48.75 -13.24 -5.41
CA GLN A 277 -48.58 -11.88 -4.90
C GLN A 277 -47.14 -11.57 -4.47
N ASN A 278 -46.78 -10.28 -4.54
CA ASN A 278 -45.52 -9.80 -3.97
C ASN A 278 -45.73 -9.42 -2.50
N TYR A 279 -45.61 -10.43 -1.65
CA TYR A 279 -45.73 -10.34 -0.19
C TYR A 279 -44.42 -10.65 0.53
N GLY A 280 -43.28 -10.55 -0.17
CA GLY A 280 -41.98 -10.56 0.49
C GLY A 280 -41.87 -9.40 1.49
N GLY A 281 -41.17 -9.66 2.59
CA GLY A 281 -41.00 -8.69 3.67
C GLY A 281 -40.37 -7.40 3.18
N ASN A 282 -40.73 -6.27 3.77
CA ASN A 282 -40.13 -4.97 3.50
C ASN A 282 -38.98 -4.68 4.47
N GLY A 283 -37.89 -4.11 3.97
CA GLY A 283 -36.79 -3.58 4.77
C GLY A 283 -36.79 -2.05 4.78
N ARG A 284 -36.08 -1.44 5.73
CA ARG A 284 -35.93 0.02 5.83
C ARG A 284 -34.57 0.42 6.40
N TYR A 285 -34.42 1.67 6.83
CA TYR A 285 -33.20 2.34 7.29
C TYR A 285 -33.54 3.33 8.40
N ILE A 286 -32.51 3.75 9.13
CA ILE A 286 -32.51 4.83 10.11
C ILE A 286 -32.35 6.16 9.37
N PRO A 287 -33.26 7.13 9.53
CA PRO A 287 -33.18 8.43 8.86
C PRO A 287 -31.86 9.17 9.10
N SER A 288 -31.34 9.84 8.05
CA SER A 288 -30.06 10.55 8.09
C SER A 288 -29.99 11.65 9.16
N GLY A 289 -31.13 12.23 9.55
CA GLY A 289 -31.21 13.23 10.62
C GLY A 289 -30.80 12.72 12.00
N PHE A 290 -30.63 11.40 12.17
CA PHE A 290 -30.14 10.78 13.41
C PHE A 290 -28.64 10.47 13.39
N PHE A 291 -27.92 10.89 12.34
CA PHE A 291 -26.46 10.80 12.20
C PHE A 291 -25.91 12.24 12.08
N THR A 292 -25.91 12.98 13.18
CA THR A 292 -25.65 14.43 13.19
C THR A 292 -24.93 14.88 14.45
N ASN A 293 -24.17 15.97 14.37
CA ASN A 293 -23.56 16.64 15.54
C ASN A 293 -24.47 17.69 16.19
N THR A 294 -25.71 17.87 15.71
CA THR A 294 -26.64 18.89 16.24
C THR A 294 -27.27 18.47 17.56
N ASP A 295 -27.46 19.41 18.49
CA ASP A 295 -27.92 19.16 19.87
C ASP A 295 -29.13 18.22 20.03
N THR A 296 -30.11 18.26 19.11
CA THR A 296 -31.32 17.42 19.23
C THR A 296 -31.03 15.92 19.13
N TYR A 297 -30.09 15.50 18.28
CA TYR A 297 -29.83 14.08 17.98
C TYR A 297 -28.33 13.73 17.99
N LYS A 298 -27.49 14.58 18.57
CA LYS A 298 -26.05 14.33 18.70
C LYS A 298 -25.74 13.05 19.46
N ASN A 299 -24.53 12.55 19.25
CA ASN A 299 -23.91 11.48 20.03
C ASN A 299 -24.63 10.14 19.90
N ARG A 300 -25.01 9.74 18.67
CA ARG A 300 -25.72 8.49 18.42
C ARG A 300 -24.98 7.53 17.51
N ALA A 301 -25.02 6.24 17.86
CA ALA A 301 -24.50 5.13 17.09
C ALA A 301 -25.51 3.97 17.12
N TYR A 302 -25.59 3.21 16.03
CA TYR A 302 -26.60 2.15 15.89
C TYR A 302 -26.00 0.88 15.32
N LEU A 303 -26.40 -0.26 15.89
CA LEU A 303 -26.16 -1.57 15.30
C LEU A 303 -26.96 -1.70 13.99
N GLY A 304 -26.46 -2.54 13.09
CA GLY A 304 -27.23 -2.99 11.94
C GLY A 304 -28.46 -3.79 12.38
N GLY A 305 -29.57 -3.63 11.66
CA GLY A 305 -30.78 -4.42 11.90
C GLY A 305 -30.63 -5.86 11.40
N GLY A 306 -31.31 -6.80 12.05
CA GLY A 306 -31.39 -8.18 11.58
C GLY A 306 -32.32 -8.34 10.38
N GLY A 307 -32.03 -9.31 9.52
CA GLY A 307 -32.93 -9.72 8.43
C GLY A 307 -34.13 -10.50 8.95
N GLY A 308 -35.29 -10.36 8.29
CA GLY A 308 -36.48 -11.16 8.56
C GLY A 308 -36.42 -12.52 7.87
N CYS A 309 -37.31 -13.44 8.27
CA CYS A 309 -37.37 -14.80 7.72
C CYS A 309 -38.68 -15.09 6.97
N SER A 310 -38.68 -16.22 6.26
CA SER A 310 -39.85 -16.78 5.57
C SER A 310 -40.69 -17.70 6.47
N THR A 311 -41.81 -18.16 5.94
CA THR A 311 -42.59 -19.29 6.46
C THR A 311 -41.96 -20.63 6.01
N GLN A 312 -42.27 -21.74 6.70
CA GLN A 312 -41.71 -23.07 6.41
C GLN A 312 -42.69 -24.21 6.73
N ASN A 313 -42.51 -25.40 6.16
CA ASN A 313 -43.48 -26.48 6.40
C ASN A 313 -43.41 -26.98 7.87
N PRO A 314 -44.56 -27.32 8.49
CA PRO A 314 -44.58 -27.80 9.86
C PRO A 314 -43.91 -29.16 10.10
N ASP A 315 -43.81 -29.98 9.04
CA ASP A 315 -43.20 -31.31 9.04
C ASP A 315 -41.72 -31.29 8.67
N SER A 316 -41.10 -30.10 8.59
CA SER A 316 -39.71 -29.88 8.18
C SER A 316 -39.37 -30.36 6.76
N SER A 317 -40.36 -30.73 5.93
CA SER A 317 -40.11 -31.14 4.55
C SER A 317 -39.58 -30.00 3.68
N ARG A 318 -39.83 -28.74 4.08
CA ARG A 318 -39.29 -27.53 3.46
C ARG A 318 -38.95 -26.51 4.53
N ILE A 319 -37.72 -26.01 4.53
CA ILE A 319 -37.16 -25.16 5.59
C ILE A 319 -36.82 -23.77 5.06
N ALA A 320 -37.10 -22.76 5.87
CA ALA A 320 -36.60 -21.40 5.66
C ALA A 320 -35.22 -21.27 6.30
N THR A 321 -34.40 -20.35 5.81
CA THR A 321 -33.10 -20.04 6.43
C THR A 321 -33.29 -19.05 7.57
N ARG A 322 -32.31 -18.91 8.49
CA ARG A 322 -32.31 -17.75 9.38
C ARG A 322 -32.03 -16.47 8.59
N GLY A 323 -32.55 -15.34 9.07
CA GLY A 323 -32.10 -14.02 8.62
C GLY A 323 -30.67 -13.73 9.08
N GLY A 324 -29.93 -12.94 8.29
CA GLY A 324 -28.59 -12.51 8.69
C GLY A 324 -28.64 -11.55 9.88
N ASN A 325 -27.73 -11.69 10.82
CA ASN A 325 -27.54 -10.72 11.91
C ASN A 325 -26.97 -9.41 11.37
N GLY A 326 -27.34 -8.30 11.99
CA GLY A 326 -26.80 -7.00 11.64
C GLY A 326 -25.31 -6.85 11.98
N GLY A 327 -24.63 -5.83 11.45
CA GLY A 327 -23.25 -5.51 11.80
C GLY A 327 -23.12 -4.79 13.15
N GLY A 328 -21.99 -5.00 13.82
CA GLY A 328 -21.65 -4.33 15.07
C GLY A 328 -21.18 -2.88 14.91
N ILE A 329 -20.76 -2.25 16.01
CA ILE A 329 -20.16 -0.91 16.03
C ILE A 329 -18.66 -1.06 16.35
N VAL A 330 -17.81 -0.31 15.64
CA VAL A 330 -16.39 -0.12 15.96
C VAL A 330 -16.17 1.33 16.38
N ILE A 331 -15.52 1.57 17.52
CA ILE A 331 -15.12 2.89 18.01
C ILE A 331 -13.62 2.88 18.30
N LEU A 332 -12.83 3.60 17.51
CA LEU A 332 -11.39 3.76 17.73
C LEU A 332 -11.06 5.22 17.98
N ILE A 333 -10.29 5.48 19.04
CA ILE A 333 -9.78 6.81 19.36
C ILE A 333 -8.27 6.69 19.52
N THR A 334 -7.52 7.39 18.67
CA THR A 334 -6.05 7.44 18.76
C THR A 334 -5.48 8.62 17.98
N ASP A 335 -4.23 8.99 18.21
CA ASP A 335 -3.54 9.94 17.32
C ASP A 335 -3.26 9.27 15.96
N THR A 336 -2.58 8.12 15.99
CA THR A 336 -2.11 7.45 14.78
C THR A 336 -2.66 6.01 14.67
N LEU A 337 -3.35 5.71 13.57
CA LEU A 337 -3.77 4.37 13.22
C LEU A 337 -2.83 3.79 12.16
N THR A 338 -2.19 2.66 12.46
CA THR A 338 -1.13 2.10 11.61
C THR A 338 -1.37 0.64 11.26
N THR A 339 -0.99 0.31 10.03
CA THR A 339 -0.89 -1.06 9.56
C THR A 339 0.35 -1.22 8.68
N TYR A 340 1.06 -2.35 8.82
CA TYR A 340 2.21 -2.68 7.98
C TYR A 340 1.85 -3.58 6.79
N LYS A 341 0.56 -3.89 6.65
CA LYS A 341 -0.05 -4.68 5.56
C LYS A 341 -1.39 -4.07 5.17
N SER A 342 -1.92 -4.37 3.99
CA SER A 342 -3.29 -3.96 3.67
C SER A 342 -4.29 -4.64 4.63
N THR A 343 -5.04 -3.85 5.39
CA THR A 343 -5.87 -4.33 6.49
C THR A 343 -7.29 -3.79 6.41
N THR A 344 -8.29 -4.61 6.77
CA THR A 344 -9.69 -4.22 6.77
C THR A 344 -10.23 -4.04 8.19
N ILE A 345 -11.05 -3.00 8.39
CA ILE A 345 -11.95 -2.83 9.54
C ILE A 345 -13.37 -3.06 9.02
N ARG A 346 -14.04 -4.11 9.53
CA ARG A 346 -15.36 -4.56 9.04
C ARG A 346 -16.43 -4.41 10.10
N ALA A 347 -17.55 -3.83 9.70
CA ALA A 347 -18.81 -3.85 10.43
C ALA A 347 -19.95 -4.23 9.46
N ASN A 348 -19.77 -5.31 8.70
CA ASN A 348 -20.74 -5.73 7.69
C ASN A 348 -21.98 -6.37 8.31
N GLY A 349 -23.06 -6.38 7.55
CA GLY A 349 -24.19 -7.26 7.82
C GLY A 349 -23.84 -8.69 7.46
N GLU A 350 -24.38 -9.65 8.20
CA GLU A 350 -24.19 -11.07 7.90
C GLU A 350 -24.97 -11.43 6.63
N SER A 351 -24.32 -12.15 5.72
CA SER A 351 -24.97 -12.72 4.54
C SER A 351 -25.62 -14.05 4.90
N VAL A 352 -26.78 -14.32 4.33
CA VAL A 352 -27.41 -15.65 4.42
C VAL A 352 -26.71 -16.56 3.42
N THR A 353 -25.93 -17.52 3.92
CA THR A 353 -25.16 -18.47 3.10
C THR A 353 -25.91 -19.76 2.82
N ASP A 354 -26.84 -20.12 3.71
CA ASP A 354 -27.67 -21.31 3.56
C ASP A 354 -28.67 -21.08 2.43
N THR A 355 -29.05 -22.17 1.74
CA THR A 355 -30.06 -22.12 0.68
C THR A 355 -31.36 -22.70 1.22
N ALA A 356 -32.44 -21.92 1.12
CA ALA A 356 -33.75 -22.34 1.60
C ALA A 356 -34.39 -23.35 0.63
N THR A 357 -35.15 -24.28 1.19
CA THR A 357 -36.06 -25.13 0.42
C THR A 357 -37.50 -24.61 0.49
N ALA A 358 -37.85 -23.80 1.49
CA ALA A 358 -39.06 -22.97 1.54
C ALA A 358 -38.77 -21.58 0.91
N GLY A 359 -38.90 -20.48 1.66
CA GLY A 359 -38.48 -19.14 1.23
C GLY A 359 -37.17 -18.70 1.86
N GLY A 360 -36.41 -17.89 1.12
CA GLY A 360 -35.12 -17.35 1.55
C GLY A 360 -35.28 -16.16 2.50
N SER A 361 -34.38 -16.05 3.47
CA SER A 361 -34.40 -14.98 4.47
C SER A 361 -33.49 -13.82 4.13
N GLY A 362 -33.76 -12.64 4.69
CA GLY A 362 -33.04 -11.43 4.34
C GLY A 362 -31.63 -11.36 4.95
N GLY A 363 -30.73 -10.66 4.26
CA GLY A 363 -29.39 -10.35 4.77
C GLY A 363 -29.43 -9.33 5.92
N GLY A 364 -28.44 -9.36 6.80
CA GLY A 364 -28.31 -8.39 7.89
C GLY A 364 -27.93 -7.00 7.37
N GLY A 365 -28.43 -5.95 8.03
CA GLY A 365 -27.96 -4.59 7.79
C GLY A 365 -26.53 -4.41 8.31
N ALA A 366 -25.71 -3.61 7.65
CA ALA A 366 -24.38 -3.28 8.17
C ALA A 366 -24.45 -2.44 9.44
N GLY A 367 -23.35 -2.40 10.19
CA GLY A 367 -23.22 -1.61 11.39
C GLY A 367 -22.55 -0.26 11.14
N MET A 368 -21.71 0.16 12.08
CA MET A 368 -21.11 1.49 12.07
C MET A 368 -19.62 1.44 12.43
N ILE A 369 -18.83 2.30 11.80
CA ILE A 369 -17.42 2.52 12.13
C ILE A 369 -17.25 3.98 12.55
N ILE A 370 -16.70 4.21 13.74
CA ILE A 370 -16.46 5.52 14.33
C ILE A 370 -14.95 5.64 14.58
N LEU A 371 -14.29 6.57 13.89
CA LEU A 371 -12.84 6.76 13.91
C LEU A 371 -12.49 8.18 14.30
N ASP A 372 -11.99 8.35 15.51
CA ASP A 372 -11.35 9.60 15.88
C ASP A 372 -9.83 9.43 15.82
N VAL A 373 -9.30 9.62 14.61
CA VAL A 373 -7.92 9.35 14.22
C VAL A 373 -7.34 10.55 13.49
N LYS A 374 -6.18 11.04 13.94
CA LYS A 374 -5.49 12.19 13.34
C LYS A 374 -4.65 11.79 12.12
N ARG A 375 -3.95 10.67 12.21
CA ARG A 375 -3.03 10.17 11.16
C ARG A 375 -3.29 8.71 10.83
N TYR A 376 -3.29 8.39 9.54
CA TYR A 376 -3.41 7.04 9.02
C TYR A 376 -2.10 6.64 8.34
N GLU A 377 -1.44 5.60 8.82
CA GLU A 377 -0.20 5.08 8.24
C GLU A 377 -0.41 3.66 7.68
N GLY A 378 -0.25 3.53 6.36
CA GLY A 378 -0.48 2.26 5.64
C GLY A 378 -1.89 2.14 5.07
N GLU A 379 -2.12 1.07 4.31
CA GLU A 379 -3.34 0.90 3.50
C GLU A 379 -4.50 0.31 4.31
N PHE A 380 -5.61 1.05 4.38
CA PHE A 380 -6.81 0.62 5.10
C PHE A 380 -8.01 0.42 4.16
N SER A 381 -8.87 -0.52 4.55
CA SER A 381 -10.20 -0.68 3.96
C SER A 381 -11.26 -0.67 5.05
N LEU A 382 -12.16 0.31 5.01
CA LEU A 382 -13.29 0.44 5.93
C LEU A 382 -14.54 -0.12 5.26
N ARG A 383 -15.11 -1.17 5.83
CA ARG A 383 -16.23 -1.90 5.20
C ARG A 383 -17.45 -1.93 6.10
N VAL A 384 -18.53 -1.31 5.62
CA VAL A 384 -19.87 -1.30 6.23
C VAL A 384 -20.89 -1.77 5.20
N ARG A 385 -20.66 -2.95 4.62
CA ARG A 385 -21.49 -3.51 3.57
C ARG A 385 -22.66 -4.31 4.15
N GLY A 386 -23.85 -4.15 3.58
CA GLY A 386 -24.99 -4.99 3.93
C GLY A 386 -24.79 -6.46 3.51
N GLY A 387 -25.43 -7.38 4.21
CA GLY A 387 -25.36 -8.82 3.93
C GLY A 387 -26.20 -9.23 2.72
N ASN A 388 -25.83 -10.31 2.03
CA ASN A 388 -26.64 -10.86 0.94
C ASN A 388 -27.87 -11.61 1.47
N GLY A 389 -28.98 -11.54 0.73
CA GLY A 389 -30.19 -12.31 1.00
C GLY A 389 -30.06 -13.77 0.56
N GLY A 390 -30.82 -14.66 1.21
CA GLY A 390 -30.73 -16.10 1.02
C GLY A 390 -31.34 -16.60 -0.29
N PHE A 391 -30.74 -17.63 -0.86
CA PHE A 391 -31.20 -18.29 -2.09
C PHE A 391 -32.31 -19.31 -1.80
N THR A 392 -33.02 -19.74 -2.85
CA THR A 392 -33.98 -20.87 -2.81
C THR A 392 -33.62 -21.93 -3.85
N SER A 393 -33.87 -23.23 -3.61
CA SER A 393 -33.35 -24.32 -4.48
C SER A 393 -34.30 -25.43 -4.92
N GLU A 394 -35.57 -25.43 -4.50
CA GLU A 394 -36.52 -26.48 -4.86
C GLU A 394 -37.19 -26.24 -6.23
N ASP A 395 -37.73 -27.32 -6.79
CA ASP A 395 -38.58 -27.33 -8.01
C ASP A 395 -39.75 -26.36 -7.89
N GLU A 396 -40.32 -26.25 -6.68
CA GLU A 396 -41.31 -25.21 -6.41
C GLU A 396 -40.64 -23.86 -6.26
N LEU A 397 -41.06 -22.98 -7.13
CA LEU A 397 -40.48 -21.69 -7.37
C LEU A 397 -41.00 -20.75 -6.24
N THR A 398 -40.13 -20.35 -5.30
CA THR A 398 -40.44 -19.56 -4.07
C THR A 398 -39.62 -18.26 -3.94
N GLY A 399 -39.93 -17.45 -2.93
CA GLY A 399 -39.34 -16.13 -2.73
C GLY A 399 -37.95 -16.17 -2.08
N PRO A 400 -36.89 -15.68 -2.75
CA PRO A 400 -35.58 -15.49 -2.13
C PRO A 400 -35.54 -14.26 -1.22
N GLY A 401 -34.51 -14.16 -0.39
CA GLY A 401 -34.36 -13.10 0.61
C GLY A 401 -33.93 -11.75 0.03
N GLY A 402 -34.32 -10.68 0.70
CA GLY A 402 -33.87 -9.32 0.40
C GLY A 402 -32.43 -9.06 0.85
N PHE A 403 -31.74 -8.10 0.22
CA PHE A 403 -30.40 -7.68 0.63
C PHE A 403 -30.41 -6.85 1.92
N GLY A 404 -29.35 -6.90 2.70
CA GLY A 404 -29.10 -5.99 3.81
C GLY A 404 -28.64 -4.61 3.34
N GLY A 405 -29.04 -3.56 4.07
CA GLY A 405 -28.60 -2.18 3.82
C GLY A 405 -27.17 -1.91 4.29
N GLY A 406 -26.43 -1.07 3.56
CA GLY A 406 -25.11 -0.58 3.91
C GLY A 406 -25.13 0.35 5.14
N GLY A 407 -23.98 0.53 5.76
CA GLY A 407 -23.87 1.13 7.09
C GLY A 407 -23.36 2.57 7.05
N PHE A 408 -22.78 2.99 8.16
CA PHE A 408 -22.31 4.36 8.30
C PHE A 408 -20.87 4.42 8.82
N ILE A 409 -20.07 5.33 8.26
CA ILE A 409 -18.72 5.62 8.73
C ILE A 409 -18.65 7.07 9.20
N TRP A 410 -18.19 7.30 10.42
CA TRP A 410 -18.00 8.63 10.96
C TRP A 410 -16.56 8.81 11.40
N PHE A 411 -15.87 9.81 10.84
CA PHE A 411 -14.46 10.09 11.16
C PHE A 411 -14.26 11.55 11.58
N SER A 412 -13.19 11.85 12.34
CA SER A 412 -12.98 13.19 12.92
C SER A 412 -12.46 14.25 11.94
N GLY A 413 -11.67 13.86 10.93
CA GLY A 413 -11.23 14.78 9.88
C GLY A 413 -12.35 15.24 8.93
N ASP A 414 -12.03 16.19 8.05
CA ASP A 414 -12.95 16.66 6.99
C ASP A 414 -13.07 15.65 5.84
N SER A 415 -11.99 14.95 5.53
CA SER A 415 -11.93 13.86 4.55
C SER A 415 -11.00 12.74 5.04
N LEU A 416 -11.19 11.52 4.51
CA LEU A 416 -10.25 10.42 4.70
C LEU A 416 -9.10 10.54 3.67
N PRO A 417 -7.86 10.14 4.01
CA PRO A 417 -6.76 10.08 3.06
C PRO A 417 -7.01 9.11 1.90
N ASP A 418 -6.36 9.31 0.75
CA ASP A 418 -6.53 8.50 -0.47
C ASP A 418 -6.20 7.00 -0.27
N HIS A 419 -5.27 6.68 0.63
CA HIS A 419 -4.89 5.32 1.03
C HIS A 419 -5.85 4.64 2.02
N VAL A 420 -7.01 5.26 2.29
CA VAL A 420 -8.09 4.69 3.09
C VAL A 420 -9.32 4.47 2.20
N SER A 421 -9.49 3.23 1.74
CA SER A 421 -10.63 2.84 0.91
C SER A 421 -11.90 2.59 1.74
N VAL A 422 -13.07 2.84 1.13
CA VAL A 422 -14.38 2.69 1.79
C VAL A 422 -15.35 1.86 0.92
N ASP A 423 -16.04 0.88 1.52
CA ASP A 423 -17.17 0.15 0.91
C ASP A 423 -18.41 0.25 1.81
N THR A 424 -19.38 1.04 1.36
CA THR A 424 -20.68 1.26 2.01
C THR A 424 -21.85 0.64 1.24
N LEU A 425 -21.57 -0.30 0.34
CA LEU A 425 -22.58 -0.87 -0.54
C LEU A 425 -23.63 -1.67 0.24
N ASN A 426 -24.79 -1.86 -0.38
CA ASN A 426 -25.75 -2.84 0.11
C ASN A 426 -25.27 -4.26 -0.23
N GLY A 427 -25.95 -5.26 0.35
CA GLY A 427 -25.84 -6.63 -0.11
C GLY A 427 -26.52 -6.84 -1.47
N SER A 428 -26.56 -8.09 -1.90
CA SER A 428 -27.29 -8.54 -3.09
C SER A 428 -28.54 -9.31 -2.67
N ALA A 429 -29.63 -9.18 -3.43
CA ALA A 429 -30.82 -9.99 -3.20
C ALA A 429 -30.52 -11.46 -3.52
N GLY A 430 -31.22 -12.35 -2.83
CA GLY A 430 -31.15 -13.77 -3.13
C GLY A 430 -31.74 -14.10 -4.50
N LEU A 431 -31.36 -15.25 -5.02
CA LEU A 431 -31.84 -15.80 -6.29
C LEU A 431 -32.48 -17.17 -6.06
N ASN A 432 -33.47 -17.49 -6.87
CA ASN A 432 -33.91 -18.87 -7.02
C ASN A 432 -32.91 -19.62 -7.92
N ALA A 433 -32.38 -20.74 -7.44
CA ALA A 433 -31.28 -21.47 -8.08
C ALA A 433 -31.66 -22.09 -9.43
N LEU A 434 -32.94 -22.42 -9.65
CA LEU A 434 -33.40 -23.03 -10.92
C LEU A 434 -33.55 -21.99 -12.03
N THR A 435 -34.07 -20.81 -11.70
CA THR A 435 -34.41 -19.78 -12.70
C THR A 435 -33.44 -18.62 -12.75
N ASN A 436 -32.49 -18.56 -11.81
CA ASN A 436 -31.60 -17.42 -11.59
C ASN A 436 -32.35 -16.08 -11.45
N SER A 437 -33.57 -16.13 -10.91
CA SER A 437 -34.47 -14.97 -10.79
C SER A 437 -34.58 -14.52 -9.33
N THR A 438 -34.73 -13.22 -9.12
CA THR A 438 -34.99 -12.63 -7.79
C THR A 438 -36.43 -12.82 -7.36
N ARG A 439 -37.30 -13.31 -8.25
CA ARG A 439 -38.71 -13.61 -7.96
C ARG A 439 -39.46 -12.41 -7.34
N GLY A 440 -39.08 -11.19 -7.69
CA GLY A 440 -39.69 -9.96 -7.19
C GLY A 440 -39.00 -9.34 -5.97
N ALA A 441 -37.92 -9.96 -5.45
CA ALA A 441 -37.03 -9.31 -4.51
C ALA A 441 -36.35 -8.13 -5.20
N ILE A 442 -36.28 -7.00 -4.50
CA ILE A 442 -35.70 -5.77 -5.04
C ILE A 442 -34.19 -5.95 -5.18
N THR A 443 -33.64 -5.60 -6.34
CA THR A 443 -32.19 -5.65 -6.63
C THR A 443 -31.52 -4.28 -6.69
N SER A 444 -32.31 -3.22 -6.79
CA SER A 444 -31.83 -1.83 -6.86
C SER A 444 -32.32 -1.06 -5.64
N SER A 445 -31.41 -0.63 -4.77
CA SER A 445 -31.76 0.27 -3.68
C SER A 445 -31.83 1.71 -4.16
N VAL A 446 -32.64 2.54 -3.49
CA VAL A 446 -32.60 4.00 -3.65
C VAL A 446 -31.61 4.67 -2.69
N ARG A 447 -31.06 3.94 -1.70
CA ARG A 447 -30.14 4.45 -0.66
C ARG A 447 -29.16 3.36 -0.20
N THR A 448 -27.86 3.59 -0.41
CA THR A 448 -26.74 2.81 0.13
C THR A 448 -26.28 3.39 1.47
N GLY A 449 -25.26 2.77 2.09
CA GLY A 449 -24.59 3.36 3.24
C GLY A 449 -23.87 4.67 2.89
N SER A 450 -23.40 5.38 3.91
CA SER A 450 -22.79 6.70 3.78
C SER A 450 -21.62 6.88 4.74
N MET A 451 -20.86 7.96 4.54
CA MET A 451 -19.84 8.41 5.47
C MET A 451 -19.99 9.91 5.76
N THR A 452 -19.44 10.38 6.87
CA THR A 452 -19.30 11.81 7.17
C THR A 452 -18.05 12.07 8.01
N GLY A 453 -17.45 13.25 7.80
CA GLY A 453 -16.37 13.76 8.64
C GLY A 453 -16.88 14.51 9.88
N ASN A 454 -15.98 15.26 10.51
CA ASN A 454 -16.27 16.17 11.63
C ASN A 454 -16.89 15.48 12.87
N LEU A 455 -16.53 14.22 13.13
CA LEU A 455 -16.95 13.51 14.34
C LEU A 455 -16.61 14.28 15.63
N VAL A 456 -17.59 14.39 16.53
CA VAL A 456 -17.37 14.85 17.91
C VAL A 456 -17.67 13.70 18.85
N ILE A 457 -16.65 13.22 19.57
CA ILE A 457 -16.83 12.17 20.56
C ILE A 457 -17.46 12.76 21.85
N PRO A 458 -18.52 12.15 22.38
CA PRO A 458 -19.16 12.57 23.63
C PRO A 458 -18.35 12.19 24.87
N MET A 459 -17.24 12.90 25.11
CA MET A 459 -16.46 12.78 26.35
C MET A 459 -17.16 13.56 27.47
N ALA A 460 -17.98 12.89 28.28
CA ALA A 460 -18.80 13.53 29.31
C ALA A 460 -17.89 14.01 30.45
N GLY A 461 -17.49 15.28 30.44
CA GLY A 461 -16.57 15.88 31.43
C GLY A 461 -15.12 15.35 31.36
N ASN A 462 -14.87 14.26 30.65
CA ASN A 462 -13.53 13.73 30.43
C ASN A 462 -12.81 14.56 29.37
N LEU A 463 -11.52 14.71 29.58
CA LEU A 463 -10.62 15.35 28.64
C LEU A 463 -9.61 14.32 28.13
N PHE A 464 -9.09 14.58 26.93
CA PHE A 464 -8.09 13.76 26.30
C PHE A 464 -6.95 14.64 25.83
N ASN A 465 -5.75 14.44 26.39
CA ASN A 465 -4.63 15.33 26.20
C ASN A 465 -3.28 14.59 26.20
N THR A 466 -3.02 13.79 25.18
CA THR A 466 -1.81 12.96 25.17
C THR A 466 -0.70 13.58 24.34
N LEU A 467 0.55 13.31 24.71
CA LEU A 467 1.78 13.64 23.99
C LEU A 467 2.51 12.38 23.51
N SER A 468 3.42 12.53 22.54
CA SER A 468 4.33 11.43 22.17
C SER A 468 5.23 11.03 23.34
N GLU A 469 5.75 9.80 23.35
CA GLU A 469 6.65 9.33 24.42
C GLU A 469 7.99 10.07 24.44
N LYS A 470 8.55 10.31 23.26
CA LYS A 470 9.88 10.89 23.09
C LYS A 470 9.94 11.72 21.81
N HIS A 471 10.69 12.82 21.84
CA HIS A 471 11.05 13.61 20.67
C HIS A 471 12.54 13.94 20.68
N VAL A 472 13.23 13.68 19.56
CA VAL A 472 14.68 13.90 19.43
C VAL A 472 14.91 15.07 18.48
N TYR A 473 15.57 16.11 18.97
CA TYR A 473 16.11 17.18 18.16
C TYR A 473 17.56 16.87 17.76
N CYS A 474 17.92 17.24 16.54
CA CYS A 474 19.19 16.92 15.94
C CYS A 474 20.00 18.18 15.67
N GLY A 475 21.32 18.11 15.87
CA GLY A 475 22.24 19.20 15.58
C GLY A 475 22.26 20.31 16.63
N GLY A 476 21.88 19.98 17.87
CA GLY A 476 21.93 20.92 19.00
C GLY A 476 20.97 22.10 18.87
N VAL A 477 19.97 22.02 17.97
CA VAL A 477 18.97 23.08 17.77
C VAL A 477 17.56 22.53 18.00
N VAL A 478 16.73 23.33 18.68
CA VAL A 478 15.28 23.08 18.82
C VAL A 478 14.57 24.01 17.83
N ASP A 479 14.01 23.44 16.76
CA ASP A 479 13.43 24.19 15.64
C ASP A 479 11.96 23.87 15.34
N GLN A 480 11.39 22.88 16.03
CA GLN A 480 10.00 22.43 15.85
C GLN A 480 9.30 22.29 17.22
N PRO A 481 7.98 22.49 17.31
CA PRO A 481 7.23 22.21 18.53
C PRO A 481 7.22 20.71 18.90
N LEU A 482 7.05 20.42 20.19
CA LEU A 482 6.81 19.05 20.67
C LEU A 482 5.55 18.47 20.02
N PRO A 483 5.59 17.21 19.56
CA PRO A 483 4.42 16.56 18.97
C PRO A 483 3.32 16.35 20.02
N ALA A 484 2.22 17.11 19.87
CA ALA A 484 1.07 17.03 20.74
C ALA A 484 -0.22 16.67 19.98
N THR A 485 -1.10 15.93 20.64
CA THR A 485 -2.45 15.67 20.11
C THR A 485 -3.31 16.94 20.21
N ALA A 486 -4.36 17.05 19.41
CA ALA A 486 -5.37 18.07 19.67
C ALA A 486 -6.21 17.61 20.88
N PRO A 487 -6.43 18.46 21.90
CA PRO A 487 -7.31 18.14 23.01
C PRO A 487 -8.70 17.70 22.57
N LYS A 488 -9.29 16.78 23.33
CA LYS A 488 -10.67 16.34 23.11
C LYS A 488 -11.48 16.42 24.40
N GLY A 489 -12.80 16.53 24.24
CA GLY A 489 -13.75 16.59 25.35
C GLY A 489 -14.02 17.98 25.89
N GLY A 490 -14.60 18.05 27.09
CA GLY A 490 -15.06 19.31 27.66
C GLY A 490 -16.08 20.04 26.78
N ASN A 491 -15.99 21.37 26.70
CA ASN A 491 -16.85 22.19 25.84
C ASN A 491 -16.19 22.57 24.50
N GLY A 492 -15.06 21.94 24.15
CA GLY A 492 -14.28 22.24 22.95
C GLY A 492 -13.44 23.52 23.02
N ILE A 493 -13.47 24.24 24.15
CA ILE A 493 -12.62 25.39 24.43
C ILE A 493 -11.61 24.98 25.49
N TYR A 494 -10.32 25.14 25.20
CA TYR A 494 -9.23 24.69 26.07
C TYR A 494 -8.31 25.85 26.43
N THR A 495 -7.85 25.88 27.67
CA THR A 495 -6.64 26.61 28.09
C THR A 495 -5.51 25.62 28.29
N PHE A 496 -4.29 26.04 28.01
CA PHE A 496 -3.11 25.17 28.05
C PHE A 496 -2.12 25.66 29.10
N GLU A 497 -1.41 24.73 29.72
CA GLU A 497 -0.21 24.98 30.50
C GLU A 497 0.81 23.87 30.25
N TRP A 498 1.97 24.21 29.71
CA TRP A 498 3.09 23.30 29.62
C TRP A 498 3.94 23.40 30.89
N ILE A 499 4.28 22.26 31.45
CA ILE A 499 5.17 22.12 32.60
C ILE A 499 6.39 21.29 32.21
N GLN A 500 7.54 21.59 32.81
CA GLN A 500 8.83 20.97 32.55
C GLN A 500 9.43 20.37 33.82
N SER A 501 10.32 19.39 33.64
CA SER A 501 11.04 18.70 34.71
C SER A 501 12.37 18.15 34.20
N ASP A 502 13.39 18.12 35.06
CA ASP A 502 14.70 17.49 34.83
C ASP A 502 14.80 16.06 35.42
N ASP A 503 14.00 15.77 36.46
CA ASP A 503 14.04 14.53 37.25
C ASP A 503 12.76 13.67 37.15
N GLN A 504 11.74 14.14 36.42
CA GLN A 504 10.38 13.58 36.31
C GLN A 504 9.54 13.63 37.61
N MET A 505 10.09 14.14 38.70
CA MET A 505 9.48 14.18 40.03
C MET A 505 9.00 15.59 40.37
N THR A 506 9.82 16.59 40.09
CA THR A 506 9.57 18.01 40.36
C THR A 506 9.18 18.71 39.08
N TRP A 507 8.01 19.34 39.05
CA TRP A 507 7.46 20.00 37.87
C TRP A 507 7.26 21.49 38.10
N THR A 508 7.68 22.31 37.13
CA THR A 508 7.46 23.76 37.10
C THR A 508 6.88 24.19 35.76
N THR A 509 6.25 25.37 35.67
CA THR A 509 5.78 25.91 34.38
C THR A 509 6.94 26.03 33.40
N ALA A 510 6.73 25.58 32.17
CA ALA A 510 7.72 25.62 31.11
C ALA A 510 7.91 27.06 30.60
N ASP A 511 9.14 27.38 30.20
CA ASP A 511 9.49 28.71 29.73
C ASP A 511 9.02 28.94 28.29
N GLY A 512 8.56 30.15 27.97
CA GLY A 512 8.25 30.60 26.60
C GLY A 512 7.03 29.95 25.95
N GLY A 513 5.89 30.66 25.89
CA GLY A 513 4.71 30.18 25.15
C GLY A 513 4.05 28.93 25.76
N SER A 514 4.20 28.71 27.06
CA SER A 514 3.61 27.56 27.78
C SER A 514 2.08 27.58 27.86
N ASP A 515 1.43 28.64 27.41
CA ASP A 515 -0.02 28.78 27.34
C ASP A 515 -0.63 28.40 25.97
N GLN A 516 0.20 27.92 25.04
CA GLN A 516 -0.21 27.51 23.69
C GLN A 516 -0.50 26.01 23.60
N GLN A 517 -1.31 25.63 22.60
CA GLN A 517 -1.60 24.22 22.33
C GLN A 517 -0.33 23.44 21.99
N ASP A 518 0.45 23.97 21.06
CA ASP A 518 1.74 23.44 20.65
C ASP A 518 2.84 24.24 21.36
N TYR A 519 3.89 23.55 21.80
CA TYR A 519 4.97 24.15 22.59
C TYR A 519 6.31 23.90 21.94
N LEU A 520 7.08 24.98 21.70
CA LEU A 520 8.46 24.94 21.24
C LEU A 520 9.38 25.09 22.45
N PRO A 521 10.05 24.01 22.90
CA PRO A 521 10.95 24.06 24.05
C PRO A 521 12.02 25.14 23.92
N GLN A 522 12.39 25.77 25.02
CA GLN A 522 13.53 26.69 25.12
C GLN A 522 14.73 26.04 25.82
N ALA A 523 14.80 24.71 25.83
CA ALA A 523 15.77 23.98 26.63
C ALA A 523 17.17 23.97 26.00
N ASP A 524 18.16 24.27 26.84
CA ASP A 524 19.60 24.19 26.55
C ASP A 524 20.25 22.90 27.09
N ALA A 525 19.44 21.92 27.52
CA ALA A 525 19.89 20.67 28.14
C ALA A 525 19.72 19.46 27.22
N ASP A 526 20.63 18.48 27.34
CA ASP A 526 20.63 17.25 26.54
C ASP A 526 19.34 16.43 26.68
N THR A 527 18.66 16.50 27.83
CA THR A 527 17.38 15.81 28.07
C THR A 527 16.51 16.60 29.04
N MET A 528 15.25 16.80 28.67
CA MET A 528 14.20 17.40 29.52
C MET A 528 12.89 16.64 29.37
N TYR A 529 12.00 16.78 30.34
CA TYR A 529 10.69 16.15 30.34
C TYR A 529 9.60 17.21 30.36
N TYR A 530 8.54 16.99 29.59
CA TYR A 530 7.40 17.90 29.54
C TYR A 530 6.08 17.18 29.76
N ARG A 531 5.11 17.92 30.26
CA ARG A 531 3.68 17.57 30.25
C ARG A 531 2.88 18.79 29.82
N ARG A 532 1.73 18.54 29.21
CA ARG A 532 0.72 19.55 28.93
C ARG A 532 -0.44 19.33 29.87
N ILE A 533 -0.87 20.37 30.56
CA ILE A 533 -2.12 20.43 31.29
C ILE A 533 -3.10 21.18 30.40
N ILE A 534 -4.30 20.63 30.23
CA ILE A 534 -5.40 21.37 29.61
C ILE A 534 -6.51 21.57 30.62
N THR A 535 -7.25 22.67 30.47
CA THR A 535 -8.49 22.89 31.20
C THR A 535 -9.61 23.25 30.23
N SER A 536 -10.77 22.64 30.40
CA SER A 536 -11.98 22.95 29.64
C SER A 536 -13.20 22.82 30.55
N ALA A 537 -14.08 23.82 30.51
CA ALA A 537 -15.30 23.87 31.33
C ALA A 537 -15.12 23.57 32.83
N GLY A 538 -13.96 23.91 33.41
CA GLY A 538 -13.66 23.70 34.83
C GLY A 538 -13.07 22.33 35.17
N THR A 539 -12.88 21.44 34.20
CA THR A 539 -12.14 20.18 34.36
C THR A 539 -10.74 20.32 33.78
N SER A 540 -9.75 19.71 34.43
CA SER A 540 -8.36 19.71 33.97
C SER A 540 -7.84 18.29 33.75
N ASP A 541 -6.99 18.12 32.75
CA ASP A 541 -6.32 16.85 32.43
C ASP A 541 -4.85 17.08 32.15
N THR A 542 -4.00 16.19 32.69
CA THR A 542 -2.55 16.26 32.58
C THR A 542 -2.07 15.12 31.71
N SER A 543 -1.33 15.46 30.66
CA SER A 543 -0.79 14.47 29.72
C SER A 543 0.16 13.47 30.36
N ASN A 544 0.43 12.39 29.64
CA ASN A 544 1.64 11.60 29.84
C ASN A 544 2.91 12.46 29.68
N ILE A 545 4.04 11.93 30.16
CA ILE A 545 5.35 12.56 30.00
C ILE A 545 5.82 12.38 28.55
N ILE A 546 6.29 13.46 27.94
CA ILE A 546 7.15 13.42 26.74
C ILE A 546 8.60 13.68 27.14
N GLN A 547 9.50 12.79 26.72
CA GLN A 547 10.95 12.97 26.85
C GLN A 547 11.49 13.73 25.64
N MET A 548 12.04 14.92 25.87
CA MET A 548 12.79 15.67 24.87
C MET A 548 14.27 15.32 24.99
N ILE A 549 14.92 15.00 23.87
CA ILE A 549 16.37 14.77 23.80
C ILE A 549 16.98 15.70 22.75
N LEU A 550 17.98 16.48 23.14
CA LEU A 550 18.76 17.33 22.24
C LEU A 550 20.11 16.65 21.96
N LEU A 551 20.27 16.14 20.73
CA LEU A 551 21.51 15.49 20.32
C LEU A 551 22.44 16.46 19.57
N PRO A 552 23.76 16.44 19.85
CA PRO A 552 24.73 17.23 19.08
C PRO A 552 24.81 16.74 17.62
N ASP A 553 25.41 17.55 16.75
CA ASP A 553 25.69 17.18 15.36
C ASP A 553 26.41 15.83 15.25
N ILE A 554 26.07 15.04 14.23
CA ILE A 554 26.87 13.88 13.86
C ILE A 554 28.08 14.37 13.05
N LEU A 555 29.27 14.13 13.59
CA LEU A 555 30.54 14.62 13.04
C LEU A 555 31.31 13.52 12.31
N ASN A 556 32.31 13.93 11.52
CA ASN A 556 33.27 13.06 10.83
C ASN A 556 32.64 12.05 9.85
N ASN A 557 31.46 12.32 9.28
CA ASN A 557 30.94 11.53 8.17
C ASN A 557 31.57 11.96 6.84
N GLN A 558 32.88 11.83 6.68
CA GLN A 558 33.57 12.04 5.41
C GLN A 558 34.04 10.69 4.85
N ILE A 559 34.02 10.58 3.53
CA ILE A 559 34.39 9.35 2.81
C ILE A 559 35.48 9.65 1.78
N MET A 560 36.40 8.70 1.63
CA MET A 560 37.45 8.74 0.61
C MET A 560 37.33 7.56 -0.36
N GLY A 561 37.84 7.77 -1.56
CA GLY A 561 37.77 6.86 -2.70
C GLY A 561 37.42 7.65 -3.97
N GLY A 562 36.87 6.97 -4.97
CA GLY A 562 36.55 7.60 -6.25
C GLY A 562 37.67 7.47 -7.27
N GLY A 563 37.44 8.00 -8.46
CA GLY A 563 38.43 8.03 -9.54
C GLY A 563 37.95 7.32 -10.79
N THR A 564 38.89 6.94 -11.63
CA THR A 564 38.61 6.31 -12.92
C THR A 564 38.67 4.80 -12.80
N VAL A 565 37.66 4.11 -13.33
CA VAL A 565 37.57 2.65 -13.41
C VAL A 565 37.21 2.26 -14.85
N CYS A 566 37.64 1.09 -15.31
CA CYS A 566 37.28 0.64 -16.64
C CYS A 566 35.89 -0.02 -16.66
N ASP A 567 35.23 0.05 -17.81
CA ASP A 567 33.89 -0.52 -18.01
C ASP A 567 33.82 -1.98 -17.54
N ASN A 568 32.86 -2.27 -16.65
CA ASN A 568 32.63 -3.55 -15.98
C ASN A 568 33.71 -3.98 -14.96
N GLU A 569 34.52 -3.05 -14.45
CA GLU A 569 35.41 -3.30 -13.31
C GLU A 569 34.84 -2.77 -11.98
N SER A 570 35.27 -3.36 -10.87
CA SER A 570 34.91 -2.90 -9.51
C SER A 570 35.92 -1.85 -9.05
N PRO A 571 35.47 -0.70 -8.53
CA PRO A 571 36.34 0.44 -8.25
C PRO A 571 37.09 0.37 -6.89
N GLY A 572 36.98 -0.73 -6.14
CA GLY A 572 37.61 -0.90 -4.83
C GLY A 572 36.78 -0.36 -3.65
N GLU A 573 37.32 -0.47 -2.43
CA GLU A 573 36.61 -0.10 -1.20
C GLU A 573 36.52 1.41 -1.00
N LEU A 574 35.32 1.90 -0.67
CA LEU A 574 35.10 3.22 -0.09
C LEU A 574 35.20 3.14 1.42
N VAL A 575 36.04 4.00 2.01
CA VAL A 575 36.33 4.00 3.45
C VAL A 575 36.12 5.38 4.07
N GLN A 576 36.10 5.43 5.40
CA GLN A 576 36.04 6.67 6.16
C GLN A 576 37.28 7.52 5.91
N ASP A 577 37.09 8.81 5.64
CA ASP A 577 38.16 9.80 5.61
C ASP A 577 38.30 10.47 6.98
N GLY A 578 39.42 10.20 7.66
CA GLY A 578 39.74 10.81 8.96
C GLY A 578 39.23 10.04 10.20
N PRO A 579 39.00 10.74 11.34
CA PRO A 579 38.61 10.13 12.60
C PRO A 579 37.27 9.39 12.53
N GLU A 580 37.00 8.52 13.50
CA GLU A 580 35.71 7.83 13.63
C GLU A 580 34.54 8.82 13.78
N VAL A 581 33.37 8.38 13.32
CA VAL A 581 32.11 9.13 13.47
C VAL A 581 31.85 9.36 14.95
N SER A 582 31.45 10.58 15.30
CA SER A 582 31.17 10.99 16.69
C SER A 582 29.96 11.91 16.76
N GLY A 583 29.56 12.31 17.97
CA GLY A 583 28.36 13.12 18.20
C GLY A 583 27.07 12.29 18.20
N GLY A 584 25.94 12.91 17.86
CA GLY A 584 24.63 12.27 17.96
C GLY A 584 24.39 11.61 19.33
N ALA A 585 23.78 10.43 19.34
CA ALA A 585 23.58 9.61 20.53
C ALA A 585 24.80 8.71 20.86
N GLY A 586 25.92 8.83 20.13
CA GLY A 586 27.11 8.00 20.31
C GLY A 586 27.01 6.56 19.78
N SER A 587 25.85 6.16 19.26
CA SER A 587 25.64 4.90 18.54
C SER A 587 25.26 5.19 17.09
N PHE A 588 25.82 4.42 16.15
CA PHE A 588 25.71 4.74 14.72
C PHE A 588 25.31 3.53 13.88
N SER A 589 24.51 3.78 12.84
CA SER A 589 24.27 2.83 11.75
C SER A 589 24.45 3.53 10.41
N TYR A 590 24.76 2.75 9.38
CA TYR A 590 25.19 3.27 8.08
C TYR A 590 24.26 2.80 6.98
N LYS A 591 24.13 3.61 5.93
CA LYS A 591 23.50 3.25 4.67
C LYS A 591 24.28 3.89 3.52
N TRP A 592 24.69 3.10 2.55
CA TRP A 592 25.27 3.60 1.31
C TRP A 592 24.19 3.85 0.26
N GLU A 593 24.33 4.97 -0.45
CA GLU A 593 23.41 5.41 -1.49
C GLU A 593 24.14 5.69 -2.79
N ILE A 594 23.49 5.35 -3.91
CA ILE A 594 23.97 5.52 -5.28
C ILE A 594 23.09 6.53 -6.00
N ARG A 595 23.70 7.43 -6.77
CA ARG A 595 22.96 8.45 -7.51
C ARG A 595 22.12 7.82 -8.62
N GLY A 596 20.80 7.93 -8.51
CA GLY A 596 19.83 7.61 -9.55
C GLY A 596 19.53 8.80 -10.47
N THR A 597 18.43 8.71 -11.24
CA THR A 597 18.07 9.70 -12.27
C THR A 597 17.59 11.04 -11.71
N LEU A 598 16.91 11.03 -10.56
CA LEU A 598 16.39 12.23 -9.90
C LEU A 598 17.02 12.45 -8.52
N ASP A 599 17.22 11.37 -7.76
CA ASP A 599 17.77 11.41 -6.41
C ASP A 599 18.69 10.20 -6.14
N PHE A 600 19.20 10.08 -4.92
CA PHE A 600 19.98 8.95 -4.44
C PHE A 600 19.08 7.76 -4.04
N ASP A 601 19.37 6.61 -4.62
CA ASP A 601 18.76 5.33 -4.30
C ASP A 601 19.65 4.51 -3.36
N GLN A 602 19.12 3.41 -2.80
CA GLN A 602 19.91 2.49 -2.01
C GLN A 602 21.01 1.84 -2.88
N ALA A 603 22.26 1.89 -2.42
CA ALA A 603 23.36 1.25 -3.12
C ALA A 603 23.22 -0.29 -3.09
N PRO A 604 23.59 -0.99 -4.17
CA PRO A 604 23.51 -2.46 -4.23
C PRO A 604 24.51 -3.15 -3.28
N GLY A 605 24.32 -4.44 -2.99
CA GLY A 605 25.24 -5.22 -2.15
C GLY A 605 25.14 -4.91 -0.65
N VAL A 606 26.20 -5.21 0.12
CA VAL A 606 26.25 -4.97 1.56
C VAL A 606 26.52 -3.49 1.80
N ASN A 607 25.47 -2.74 2.12
CA ASN A 607 25.48 -1.28 2.15
C ASN A 607 25.22 -0.70 3.55
N THR A 608 25.28 -1.51 4.60
CA THR A 608 25.00 -1.11 5.99
C THR A 608 26.23 -0.98 6.88
N MET A 609 27.42 -1.14 6.29
CA MET A 609 28.71 -1.10 6.97
C MET A 609 29.32 0.31 6.90
N VAL A 610 30.30 0.58 7.76
CA VAL A 610 31.07 1.84 7.75
C VAL A 610 31.80 2.03 6.41
N SER A 611 32.33 0.95 5.83
CA SER A 611 32.91 0.91 4.49
C SER A 611 31.98 0.25 3.48
N TYR A 612 32.28 0.40 2.19
CA TYR A 612 31.47 -0.17 1.11
C TYR A 612 32.31 -0.61 -0.07
N PHE A 613 31.98 -1.77 -0.64
CA PHE A 613 32.57 -2.28 -1.87
C PHE A 613 31.55 -2.16 -3.00
N PRO A 614 31.64 -1.12 -3.86
CA PRO A 614 30.76 -1.00 -5.01
C PRO A 614 30.94 -2.20 -5.95
N PRO A 615 29.83 -2.77 -6.48
CA PRO A 615 29.92 -3.75 -7.55
C PRO A 615 30.48 -3.13 -8.84
N GLN A 616 30.65 -3.97 -9.87
CA GLN A 616 31.14 -3.52 -11.18
C GLN A 616 30.28 -2.39 -11.74
N LEU A 617 30.94 -1.38 -12.31
CA LEU A 617 30.29 -0.18 -12.85
C LEU A 617 30.42 -0.11 -14.37
N SER A 618 29.36 0.31 -15.05
CA SER A 618 29.34 0.50 -16.52
C SER A 618 29.00 1.92 -16.98
N ILE A 619 28.72 2.81 -16.02
CA ILE A 619 28.42 4.22 -16.22
C ILE A 619 29.00 5.05 -15.07
N ASN A 620 29.25 6.32 -15.33
CA ASN A 620 29.69 7.25 -14.29
C ASN A 620 28.69 7.24 -13.13
N THR A 621 29.21 7.09 -11.92
CA THR A 621 28.40 6.81 -10.73
C THR A 621 28.85 7.70 -9.59
N LYS A 622 27.90 8.31 -8.88
CA LYS A 622 28.16 9.02 -7.63
C LYS A 622 27.61 8.23 -6.45
N LEU A 623 28.38 8.15 -5.38
CA LEU A 623 28.03 7.44 -4.16
C LEU A 623 28.19 8.37 -2.97
N ARG A 624 27.37 8.15 -1.94
CA ARG A 624 27.49 8.81 -0.63
C ARG A 624 27.10 7.85 0.49
N ARG A 625 27.50 8.18 1.72
CA ARG A 625 27.14 7.45 2.93
C ARG A 625 26.23 8.29 3.81
N VAL A 626 25.12 7.70 4.23
CA VAL A 626 24.24 8.23 5.28
C VAL A 626 24.62 7.57 6.59
N VAL A 627 24.82 8.40 7.62
CA VAL A 627 25.02 7.94 8.99
C VAL A 627 23.78 8.31 9.80
N TYR A 628 23.25 7.35 10.53
CA TYR A 628 22.14 7.54 11.46
C TYR A 628 22.62 7.39 12.91
N SER A 629 22.10 8.22 13.80
CA SER A 629 22.26 8.10 15.26
C SER A 629 20.93 8.42 15.93
N ASP A 630 20.28 7.40 16.50
CA ASP A 630 18.86 7.48 16.88
C ASP A 630 18.00 7.98 15.69
N GLN A 631 17.20 9.04 15.85
CA GLN A 631 16.41 9.66 14.78
C GLN A 631 17.21 10.62 13.89
N CYS A 632 18.44 10.98 14.28
CA CYS A 632 19.28 11.94 13.56
C CYS A 632 20.03 11.28 12.40
N LYS A 633 20.27 12.05 11.33
CA LYS A 633 21.08 11.61 10.20
C LYS A 633 21.95 12.71 9.63
N THR A 634 23.08 12.32 9.05
CA THR A 634 23.95 13.20 8.25
C THR A 634 24.41 12.51 6.97
N TYR A 635 24.74 13.29 5.96
CA TYR A 635 25.24 12.81 4.66
C TYR A 635 26.72 13.10 4.54
N SER A 636 27.47 12.18 3.93
CA SER A 636 28.86 12.43 3.60
C SER A 636 29.01 13.35 2.41
N ASN A 637 30.25 13.75 2.11
CA ASN A 637 30.62 14.19 0.78
C ASN A 637 30.26 13.12 -0.28
N GLU A 638 30.07 13.56 -1.51
CA GLU A 638 29.85 12.67 -2.66
C GLU A 638 31.21 12.27 -3.26
N VAL A 639 31.32 10.99 -3.64
CA VAL A 639 32.47 10.45 -4.35
C VAL A 639 32.01 10.00 -5.74
N GLU A 640 32.74 10.44 -6.78
CA GLU A 640 32.43 10.13 -8.18
C GLU A 640 33.40 9.10 -8.76
N PHE A 641 32.84 8.10 -9.43
CA PHE A 641 33.55 7.18 -10.30
C PHE A 641 33.27 7.50 -11.76
N VAL A 642 34.33 7.71 -12.52
CA VAL A 642 34.28 7.90 -13.97
C VAL A 642 34.59 6.57 -14.64
N VAL A 643 33.70 6.12 -15.53
CA VAL A 643 33.86 4.85 -16.24
C VAL A 643 34.48 5.08 -17.60
N ASP A 644 35.71 4.61 -17.77
CA ASP A 644 36.44 4.65 -19.02
C ASP A 644 36.13 3.40 -19.87
N LYS A 645 35.88 3.60 -21.16
CA LYS A 645 35.58 2.52 -22.10
C LYS A 645 36.83 2.11 -22.85
N LEU A 646 37.06 0.80 -22.97
CA LEU A 646 38.09 0.21 -23.82
C LEU A 646 37.93 0.70 -25.28
N PRO A 647 39.02 0.88 -26.06
CA PRO A 647 38.87 1.27 -27.45
C PRO A 647 38.27 0.14 -28.29
N TRP A 648 37.59 0.48 -29.37
CA TRP A 648 37.07 -0.47 -30.36
C TRP A 648 37.05 0.16 -31.75
N PHE A 649 37.19 -0.66 -32.80
CA PHE A 649 37.23 -0.20 -34.18
C PHE A 649 35.83 -0.07 -34.77
N ILE A 650 35.53 1.11 -35.34
CA ILE A 650 34.35 1.34 -36.19
C ILE A 650 34.69 1.25 -37.69
N ARG A 651 35.97 1.41 -38.05
CA ARG A 651 36.47 1.13 -39.39
C ARG A 651 37.81 0.40 -39.33
N GLN A 652 37.86 -0.72 -40.01
CA GLN A 652 39.03 -1.57 -40.18
C GLN A 652 39.87 -1.11 -41.38
N PRO A 653 41.18 -1.44 -41.43
CA PRO A 653 41.98 -1.19 -42.63
C PRO A 653 41.56 -2.12 -43.77
N GLU A 654 41.61 -1.60 -45.00
CA GLU A 654 41.23 -2.35 -46.20
C GLU A 654 42.49 -2.83 -46.93
N ALA A 655 42.46 -4.06 -47.46
CA ALA A 655 43.53 -4.59 -48.31
C ALA A 655 43.60 -3.81 -49.64
N ASP A 656 44.78 -3.68 -50.22
CA ASP A 656 44.97 -2.96 -51.48
C ASP A 656 46.03 -3.60 -52.38
N THR A 657 45.92 -3.36 -53.69
CA THR A 657 46.89 -3.77 -54.71
C THR A 657 47.27 -2.59 -55.56
N ILE A 658 48.55 -2.22 -55.52
CA ILE A 658 49.05 -0.99 -56.14
C ILE A 658 50.28 -1.25 -57.01
N ASP A 659 50.51 -0.41 -58.02
CA ASP A 659 51.75 -0.45 -58.80
C ASP A 659 52.93 0.11 -57.99
N SER A 660 54.15 -0.40 -58.25
CA SER A 660 55.36 0.18 -57.65
C SER A 660 55.47 1.69 -57.91
N GLN A 661 55.99 2.44 -56.95
CA GLN A 661 56.08 3.92 -56.93
C GLN A 661 54.76 4.67 -56.69
N SER A 662 53.62 4.00 -56.56
CA SER A 662 52.37 4.65 -56.16
C SER A 662 52.27 4.82 -54.64
N THR A 663 51.16 5.40 -54.17
CA THR A 663 50.88 5.61 -52.75
C THR A 663 49.68 4.79 -52.32
N ASN A 664 49.78 4.08 -51.20
CA ASN A 664 48.63 3.52 -50.48
C ASN A 664 48.50 4.18 -49.10
N VAL A 665 47.27 4.28 -48.59
CA VAL A 665 46.98 4.80 -47.25
C VAL A 665 46.07 3.80 -46.53
N PHE A 666 46.61 3.13 -45.53
CA PHE A 666 45.79 2.40 -44.58
C PHE A 666 45.17 3.37 -43.58
N SER A 667 43.89 3.21 -43.28
CA SER A 667 43.18 4.04 -42.30
C SER A 667 42.32 3.18 -41.40
N VAL A 668 42.35 3.48 -40.10
CA VAL A 668 41.43 2.96 -39.11
C VAL A 668 40.63 4.11 -38.50
N GLN A 669 39.46 3.77 -37.96
CA GLN A 669 38.69 4.66 -37.10
C GLN A 669 38.28 3.88 -35.86
N ALA A 670 38.60 4.43 -34.69
CA ALA A 670 38.30 3.81 -33.40
C ALA A 670 37.59 4.80 -32.48
N GLU A 671 36.73 4.26 -31.61
CA GLU A 671 36.09 4.97 -30.51
C GLU A 671 36.50 4.34 -29.18
N GLY A 672 36.25 5.04 -28.07
CA GLY A 672 36.66 4.64 -26.72
C GLY A 672 36.93 5.88 -25.88
N THR A 673 37.26 5.71 -24.60
CA THR A 673 37.65 6.88 -23.78
C THR A 673 39.01 7.40 -24.22
N ALA A 674 39.08 8.71 -24.48
CA ALA A 674 40.30 9.40 -24.89
C ALA A 674 41.27 9.60 -23.70
N PRO A 675 42.58 9.75 -23.95
CA PRO A 675 43.24 9.77 -25.25
C PRO A 675 43.44 8.36 -25.84
N LEU A 676 43.14 8.22 -27.14
CA LEU A 676 43.45 7.02 -27.92
C LEU A 676 44.86 7.14 -28.51
N SER A 677 45.68 6.10 -28.33
CA SER A 677 47.01 5.99 -28.94
C SER A 677 47.01 4.91 -30.02
N TYR A 678 47.63 5.18 -31.16
CA TYR A 678 47.66 4.27 -32.32
C TYR A 678 49.09 3.77 -32.54
N GLN A 679 49.22 2.54 -33.01
CA GLN A 679 50.49 1.96 -33.43
C GLN A 679 50.30 0.97 -34.58
N TRP A 680 50.89 1.22 -35.75
CA TRP A 680 50.84 0.32 -36.90
C TRP A 680 51.98 -0.71 -36.88
N TYR A 681 51.68 -1.87 -37.46
CA TYR A 681 52.58 -3.01 -37.62
C TYR A 681 52.64 -3.45 -39.08
N PHE A 682 53.82 -3.92 -39.50
CA PHE A 682 54.08 -4.58 -40.77
C PHE A 682 54.71 -5.94 -40.50
N ASP A 683 54.06 -7.02 -40.92
CA ASP A 683 54.52 -8.40 -40.69
C ASP A 683 55.04 -8.62 -39.26
N GLU A 684 54.18 -8.32 -38.28
CA GLU A 684 54.42 -8.41 -36.82
C GLU A 684 55.43 -7.42 -36.25
N THR A 685 56.10 -6.62 -37.08
CA THR A 685 57.09 -5.63 -36.64
C THR A 685 56.44 -4.25 -36.51
N GLU A 686 56.72 -3.59 -35.39
CA GLU A 686 56.23 -2.23 -35.13
C GLU A 686 56.81 -1.23 -36.15
N ILE A 687 55.96 -0.34 -36.66
CA ILE A 687 56.36 0.73 -37.56
C ILE A 687 56.55 2.01 -36.73
N ASP A 688 57.80 2.44 -36.51
CA ASP A 688 58.10 3.58 -35.63
C ASP A 688 57.31 4.87 -35.93
N ALA A 689 57.02 5.15 -37.20
CA ALA A 689 56.25 6.34 -37.62
C ALA A 689 54.73 6.11 -37.66
N GLY A 690 54.27 4.90 -37.35
CA GLY A 690 52.89 4.43 -37.45
C GLY A 690 52.02 4.84 -36.25
N THR A 691 52.09 6.08 -35.79
CA THR A 691 51.43 6.51 -34.54
C THR A 691 50.10 7.25 -34.74
N ASN A 692 49.61 7.32 -35.97
CA ASN A 692 48.37 8.01 -36.34
C ASN A 692 47.26 7.04 -36.77
N PRO A 693 45.98 7.46 -36.77
CA PRO A 693 44.87 6.66 -37.29
C PRO A 693 45.01 6.24 -38.76
N SER A 694 45.90 6.90 -39.51
CA SER A 694 46.26 6.50 -40.87
C SER A 694 47.77 6.34 -41.01
N TYR A 695 48.16 5.41 -41.89
CA TYR A 695 49.54 5.15 -42.26
C TYR A 695 49.66 5.14 -43.78
N ALA A 696 50.47 6.05 -44.32
CA ALA A 696 50.69 6.21 -45.74
C ALA A 696 52.04 5.60 -46.16
N ILE A 697 52.01 4.80 -47.23
CA ILE A 697 53.19 4.26 -47.89
C ILE A 697 53.32 5.02 -49.20
N VAL A 698 54.30 5.93 -49.29
CA VAL A 698 54.55 6.74 -50.48
C VAL A 698 55.71 6.14 -51.27
N GLY A 699 55.54 5.96 -52.58
CA GLY A 699 56.58 5.39 -53.43
C GLY A 699 56.79 3.90 -53.15
N ALA A 700 55.69 3.13 -53.11
CA ALA A 700 55.68 1.76 -52.63
C ALA A 700 56.64 0.84 -53.40
N ARG A 701 57.34 -0.02 -52.66
CA ARG A 701 58.29 -1.02 -53.17
C ARG A 701 57.71 -2.42 -53.01
N SER A 702 58.10 -3.36 -53.87
CA SER A 702 57.66 -4.76 -53.77
C SER A 702 57.97 -5.40 -52.41
N SER A 703 59.04 -4.98 -51.74
CA SER A 703 59.43 -5.41 -50.38
C SER A 703 58.51 -4.93 -49.26
N GLN A 704 57.54 -4.06 -49.56
CA GLN A 704 56.51 -3.59 -48.62
C GLN A 704 55.17 -4.31 -48.84
N SER A 705 55.16 -5.35 -49.68
CA SER A 705 54.00 -6.26 -49.76
C SER A 705 53.99 -7.13 -48.50
N GLY A 706 52.85 -7.21 -47.83
CA GLY A 706 52.71 -7.97 -46.58
C GLY A 706 51.49 -7.53 -45.78
N ASN A 707 51.45 -7.95 -44.51
CA ASN A 707 50.33 -7.76 -43.61
C ASN A 707 50.47 -6.48 -42.79
N TYR A 708 49.44 -5.64 -42.80
CA TYR A 708 49.36 -4.41 -42.03
C TYR A 708 48.18 -4.44 -41.06
N TYR A 709 48.40 -4.06 -39.82
CA TYR A 709 47.35 -3.89 -38.82
C TYR A 709 47.71 -2.81 -37.81
N CYS A 710 46.72 -2.30 -37.10
CA CYS A 710 46.87 -1.21 -36.13
C CYS A 710 46.46 -1.68 -34.72
N ARG A 711 47.25 -1.34 -33.70
CA ARG A 711 46.85 -1.41 -32.29
C ARG A 711 46.32 -0.04 -31.87
N VAL A 712 45.15 -0.03 -31.24
CA VAL A 712 44.62 1.16 -30.55
C VAL A 712 44.57 0.89 -29.05
N SER A 713 45.05 1.82 -28.24
CA SER A 713 45.09 1.68 -26.78
C SER A 713 44.65 2.94 -26.05
N ASN A 714 44.10 2.76 -24.85
CA ASN A 714 43.89 3.81 -23.86
C ASN A 714 44.23 3.28 -22.46
N ASN A 715 43.85 4.02 -21.41
CA ASN A 715 44.13 3.63 -20.03
C ASN A 715 43.51 2.29 -19.59
N CYS A 716 42.46 1.83 -20.28
CA CYS A 716 41.80 0.55 -19.97
C CYS A 716 42.41 -0.66 -20.69
N GLY A 717 43.25 -0.43 -21.70
CA GLY A 717 43.90 -1.51 -22.43
C GLY A 717 44.03 -1.22 -23.92
N SER A 718 44.21 -2.28 -24.69
CA SER A 718 44.48 -2.20 -26.12
C SER A 718 43.70 -3.23 -26.93
N VAL A 719 43.26 -2.83 -28.12
CA VAL A 719 42.65 -3.70 -29.13
C VAL A 719 43.44 -3.64 -30.44
N TYR A 720 43.35 -4.68 -31.24
CA TYR A 720 44.01 -4.78 -32.55
C TYR A 720 42.95 -4.77 -33.66
N SER A 721 43.28 -4.13 -34.78
CA SER A 721 42.44 -4.12 -35.97
C SER A 721 42.49 -5.48 -36.67
N ASP A 722 41.61 -5.65 -37.65
CA ASP A 722 41.79 -6.71 -38.64
C ASP A 722 43.08 -6.46 -39.44
N THR A 723 43.59 -7.52 -40.07
CA THR A 723 44.80 -7.46 -40.90
C THR A 723 44.45 -7.12 -42.35
N ALA A 724 45.04 -6.06 -42.90
CA ALA A 724 44.95 -5.66 -44.29
C ALA A 724 46.21 -6.07 -45.06
N VAL A 725 46.04 -6.72 -46.21
CA VAL A 725 47.16 -7.16 -47.05
C VAL A 725 47.48 -6.10 -48.10
N LEU A 726 48.74 -5.67 -48.19
CA LEU A 726 49.24 -4.90 -49.34
C LEU A 726 49.93 -5.81 -50.35
N TYR A 727 49.56 -5.70 -51.61
CA TYR A 727 50.34 -6.28 -52.71
C TYR A 727 50.86 -5.18 -53.65
N VAL A 728 52.18 -5.06 -53.77
CA VAL A 728 52.81 -4.07 -54.66
C VAL A 728 53.32 -4.75 -55.92
N ILE A 729 52.67 -4.45 -57.05
CA ILE A 729 53.02 -5.01 -58.36
C ILE A 729 54.40 -4.46 -58.79
N PRO A 730 55.41 -5.32 -59.01
CA PRO A 730 56.72 -4.88 -59.47
C PRO A 730 56.62 -4.25 -60.86
N GLY A 731 57.09 -3.01 -61.01
CA GLY A 731 57.16 -2.35 -62.32
C GLY A 731 58.11 -3.10 -63.26
N LEU A 732 57.55 -3.82 -64.23
CA LEU A 732 58.29 -4.30 -65.40
C LEU A 732 58.13 -3.27 -66.53
N ALA A 733 58.93 -2.20 -66.49
CA ALA A 733 59.12 -1.40 -67.70
C ALA A 733 59.98 -2.21 -68.69
N PRO A 734 59.66 -2.23 -70.00
CA PRO A 734 60.62 -2.66 -71.01
C PRO A 734 61.87 -1.78 -70.88
N ASP A 735 63.05 -2.38 -71.02
CA ASP A 735 64.31 -1.66 -71.13
C ASP A 735 64.16 -0.58 -72.21
N LYS A 736 64.35 0.70 -71.85
CA LYS A 736 64.15 1.88 -72.72
C LYS A 736 65.11 1.93 -73.93
N THR A 737 65.82 0.85 -74.23
CA THR A 737 66.78 0.75 -75.32
C THR A 737 66.24 0.01 -76.55
N PHE A 738 64.98 -0.44 -76.54
CA PHE A 738 64.36 -1.11 -77.69
C PHE A 738 62.99 -0.49 -78.04
N GLU A 739 62.98 0.47 -78.96
CA GLU A 739 61.77 0.88 -79.70
C GLU A 739 61.74 0.10 -81.01
N PRO A 740 60.92 -0.97 -81.16
CA PRO A 740 60.74 -1.60 -82.45
C PRO A 740 59.92 -0.69 -83.38
N ASP A 741 60.29 -0.59 -84.65
CA ASP A 741 59.57 0.15 -85.70
C ASP A 741 58.19 -0.47 -86.08
N TYR A 742 57.59 -1.26 -85.17
CA TYR A 742 56.37 -2.04 -85.39
C TYR A 742 55.40 -1.82 -84.23
N THR A 743 54.10 -1.85 -84.52
CA THR A 743 53.05 -1.70 -83.51
C THR A 743 52.43 -3.04 -83.15
N VAL A 744 52.10 -3.24 -81.87
CA VAL A 744 51.35 -4.41 -81.38
C VAL A 744 50.15 -3.90 -80.61
N ASN A 745 48.95 -4.07 -81.17
CA ASN A 745 47.70 -3.69 -80.53
C ASN A 745 46.88 -4.93 -80.17
N ILE A 746 46.36 -4.98 -78.94
CA ILE A 746 45.57 -6.10 -78.43
C ILE A 746 44.15 -5.62 -78.10
N PHE A 747 43.15 -6.21 -78.74
CA PHE A 747 41.74 -5.83 -78.56
C PHE A 747 40.76 -6.99 -78.82
N PRO A 748 39.55 -6.98 -78.26
CA PRO A 748 39.04 -5.98 -77.31
C PRO A 748 39.73 -6.11 -75.94
N ASN A 749 39.86 -5.00 -75.23
CA ASN A 749 40.29 -4.96 -73.84
C ASN A 749 39.35 -3.98 -73.10
N PRO A 750 38.37 -4.46 -72.33
CA PRO A 750 38.22 -5.83 -71.82
C PRO A 750 37.81 -6.87 -72.87
N ALA A 751 38.25 -8.13 -72.69
CA ALA A 751 37.90 -9.27 -73.53
C ALA A 751 36.97 -10.26 -72.81
N THR A 752 36.10 -10.92 -73.56
CA THR A 752 35.15 -11.91 -73.02
C THR A 752 35.39 -13.30 -73.64
N ASN A 753 35.52 -13.38 -74.97
CA ASN A 753 35.62 -14.68 -75.67
C ASN A 753 36.96 -14.90 -76.38
N TYR A 754 37.55 -13.84 -76.94
CA TYR A 754 38.84 -13.85 -77.60
C TYR A 754 39.45 -12.46 -77.61
N ILE A 755 40.77 -12.40 -77.82
CA ILE A 755 41.48 -11.20 -78.24
C ILE A 755 42.02 -11.36 -79.66
N LEU A 756 42.16 -10.24 -80.34
CA LEU A 756 42.86 -10.06 -81.59
C LEU A 756 44.16 -9.30 -81.33
N ILE A 757 45.20 -9.72 -82.03
CA ILE A 757 46.50 -9.09 -82.02
C ILE A 757 46.74 -8.54 -83.41
N GLN A 758 46.75 -7.22 -83.52
CA GLN A 758 47.06 -6.52 -84.76
C GLN A 758 48.49 -6.01 -84.71
N THR A 759 49.29 -6.43 -85.68
CA THR A 759 50.69 -6.00 -85.83
C THR A 759 51.10 -5.97 -87.31
N ASP A 760 52.07 -5.12 -87.64
CA ASP A 760 52.67 -4.91 -88.95
C ASP A 760 53.98 -5.70 -89.17
N ASN A 761 54.36 -6.58 -88.23
CA ASN A 761 55.52 -7.47 -88.33
C ASN A 761 55.17 -8.82 -89.03
N PRO A 762 55.84 -9.21 -90.14
CA PRO A 762 55.42 -10.34 -90.97
C PRO A 762 55.97 -11.74 -90.61
N GLU A 763 56.76 -11.93 -89.55
CA GLU A 763 57.42 -13.22 -89.20
C GLU A 763 57.36 -13.51 -87.67
N PRO A 764 57.65 -14.73 -87.17
CA PRO A 764 56.80 -15.40 -86.18
C PRO A 764 56.66 -14.69 -84.83
N PHE A 765 55.42 -14.63 -84.35
CA PHE A 765 55.02 -13.91 -83.14
C PHE A 765 54.59 -14.91 -82.05
N LYS A 766 55.25 -14.88 -80.89
CA LYS A 766 54.88 -15.67 -79.72
C LYS A 766 54.18 -14.78 -78.69
N VAL A 767 53.09 -15.27 -78.12
CA VAL A 767 52.28 -14.57 -77.11
C VAL A 767 52.17 -15.43 -75.89
N GLU A 768 52.41 -14.84 -74.73
CA GLU A 768 52.30 -15.51 -73.44
C GLU A 768 51.38 -14.70 -72.53
N PHE A 769 50.44 -15.37 -71.87
CA PHE A 769 49.60 -14.77 -70.84
C PHE A 769 50.08 -15.22 -69.48
N TYR A 770 50.06 -14.31 -68.53
CA TYR A 770 50.37 -14.57 -67.14
C TYR A 770 49.23 -14.10 -66.25
N ASN A 771 48.85 -14.92 -65.27
CA ASN A 771 47.97 -14.46 -64.19
C ASN A 771 48.72 -13.49 -63.26
N LEU A 772 48.02 -12.87 -62.30
CA LEU A 772 48.64 -11.92 -61.35
C LEU A 772 49.66 -12.57 -60.40
N LEU A 773 49.66 -13.91 -60.29
CA LEU A 773 50.66 -14.67 -59.55
C LEU A 773 51.94 -14.95 -60.37
N GLY A 774 51.98 -14.50 -61.63
CA GLY A 774 53.13 -14.67 -62.52
C GLY A 774 53.22 -16.07 -63.15
N GLU A 775 52.17 -16.88 -63.05
CA GLU A 775 52.10 -18.18 -63.70
C GLU A 775 51.69 -18.01 -65.16
N LYS A 776 52.40 -18.69 -66.07
CA LYS A 776 52.06 -18.69 -67.50
C LYS A 776 50.86 -19.59 -67.74
N ILE A 777 49.79 -19.01 -68.27
CA ILE A 777 48.51 -19.70 -68.46
C ILE A 777 48.17 -19.97 -69.93
N ILE A 778 48.66 -19.14 -70.85
CA ILE A 778 48.53 -19.34 -72.30
C ILE A 778 49.88 -19.09 -72.95
N GLU A 779 50.25 -19.94 -73.91
CA GLU A 779 51.33 -19.69 -74.87
C GLU A 779 50.80 -19.99 -76.27
N ALA A 780 50.93 -19.02 -77.19
CA ALA A 780 50.48 -19.14 -78.57
C ALA A 780 51.59 -18.67 -79.51
N VAL A 781 51.80 -19.38 -80.63
CA VAL A 781 52.82 -19.05 -81.63
C VAL A 781 52.14 -18.91 -82.99
N ASN A 782 52.40 -17.79 -83.68
CA ASN A 782 51.83 -17.45 -84.99
C ASN A 782 50.30 -17.44 -85.04
N GLN A 783 49.66 -17.09 -83.92
CA GLN A 783 48.22 -16.93 -83.81
C GLN A 783 47.88 -15.48 -83.46
N TYR A 784 47.06 -14.84 -84.31
CA TYR A 784 46.63 -13.45 -84.13
C TYR A 784 45.23 -13.33 -83.51
N MET A 785 44.56 -14.46 -83.25
CA MET A 785 43.31 -14.55 -82.50
C MET A 785 43.48 -15.59 -81.41
N ILE A 786 43.34 -15.20 -80.14
CA ILE A 786 43.55 -16.07 -78.98
C ILE A 786 42.25 -16.14 -78.18
N SER A 787 41.72 -17.35 -77.97
CA SER A 787 40.51 -17.54 -77.18
C SER A 787 40.77 -17.28 -75.69
N THR A 788 39.89 -16.51 -75.06
CA THR A 788 39.96 -16.13 -73.65
C THR A 788 38.75 -16.63 -72.85
N GLY A 789 37.77 -17.27 -73.49
CA GLY A 789 36.50 -17.65 -72.85
C GLY A 789 36.60 -18.71 -71.73
N ASN A 790 37.76 -19.36 -71.59
CA ASN A 790 38.03 -20.31 -70.51
C ASN A 790 38.87 -19.70 -69.36
N LEU A 791 39.23 -18.43 -69.44
CA LEU A 791 39.95 -17.72 -68.38
C LEU A 791 38.96 -17.15 -67.36
N SER A 792 39.30 -17.20 -66.07
CA SER A 792 38.50 -16.54 -65.02
C SER A 792 38.54 -15.03 -65.17
N GLU A 793 37.45 -14.34 -64.79
CA GLU A 793 37.41 -12.88 -64.71
C GLU A 793 38.59 -12.36 -63.88
N GLY A 794 39.25 -11.32 -64.38
CA GLY A 794 40.47 -10.82 -63.75
C GLY A 794 41.42 -10.09 -64.69
N ILE A 795 42.56 -9.69 -64.14
CA ILE A 795 43.61 -8.98 -64.88
C ILE A 795 44.72 -9.97 -65.24
N TYR A 796 45.19 -9.89 -66.48
CA TYR A 796 46.27 -10.71 -67.00
C TYR A 796 47.35 -9.85 -67.65
N ILE A 797 48.57 -10.35 -67.62
CA ILE A 797 49.71 -9.73 -68.30
C ILE A 797 49.97 -10.50 -69.59
N VAL A 798 49.81 -9.82 -70.72
CA VAL A 798 50.05 -10.38 -72.06
C VAL A 798 51.41 -9.91 -72.55
N ARG A 799 52.33 -10.85 -72.71
CA ARG A 799 53.67 -10.63 -73.25
C ARG A 799 53.71 -11.09 -74.69
N CYS A 800 54.24 -10.23 -75.54
CA CYS A 800 54.35 -10.45 -76.98
C CYS A 800 55.81 -10.47 -77.37
N PHE A 801 56.23 -11.48 -78.12
CA PHE A 801 57.59 -11.71 -78.53
C PHE A 801 57.69 -11.81 -80.05
N SER A 802 58.73 -11.19 -80.60
CA SER A 802 59.20 -11.41 -81.97
C SER A 802 60.44 -12.29 -81.88
N ASN A 803 60.38 -13.52 -82.44
CA ASN A 803 61.34 -14.58 -82.14
C ASN A 803 61.49 -14.81 -80.62
N THR A 804 62.64 -14.44 -80.05
CA THR A 804 62.96 -14.54 -78.61
C THR A 804 62.92 -13.21 -77.87
N THR A 805 62.73 -12.09 -78.58
CA THR A 805 62.79 -10.75 -78.00
C THR A 805 61.40 -10.31 -77.57
N LEU A 806 61.26 -9.86 -76.32
CA LEU A 806 60.01 -9.29 -75.81
C LEU A 806 59.79 -7.92 -76.45
N VAL A 807 58.70 -7.78 -77.20
CA VAL A 807 58.38 -6.56 -77.97
C VAL A 807 57.21 -5.78 -77.39
N SER A 808 56.35 -6.40 -76.58
CA SER A 808 55.27 -5.68 -75.90
C SER A 808 54.82 -6.40 -74.64
N VAL A 809 54.39 -5.63 -73.64
CA VAL A 809 53.73 -6.12 -72.43
C VAL A 809 52.47 -5.30 -72.24
N ASN A 810 51.32 -5.96 -72.27
CA ASN A 810 50.02 -5.30 -72.15
C ASN A 810 49.25 -5.88 -70.97
N ARG A 811 48.52 -5.02 -70.28
CA ARG A 811 47.50 -5.43 -69.32
C ARG A 811 46.22 -5.77 -70.06
N LEU A 812 45.70 -6.98 -69.88
CA LEU A 812 44.41 -7.42 -70.43
C LEU A 812 43.42 -7.65 -69.28
N VAL A 813 42.20 -7.13 -69.43
CA VAL A 813 41.10 -7.40 -68.51
C VAL A 813 40.17 -8.44 -69.14
N ILE A 814 39.93 -9.55 -68.44
CA ILE A 814 38.90 -10.53 -68.79
C ILE A 814 37.64 -10.24 -67.96
N LYS A 815 36.50 -10.16 -68.65
CA LYS A 815 35.17 -9.96 -68.07
C LYS A 815 34.24 -11.10 -68.47
#